data_AF-A0A7M1STX4-F1
#
_entry.id   AF-A0A7M1STX4-F1
#
_cell.length_a   1.000
_cell.length_b   1.000
_cell.length_c   1.000
_cell.angle_alpha   90.00
_cell.angle_beta   90.00
_cell.angle_gamma   90.00
#
_symmetry.space_group_name_H-M   'P 1'
#
loop_
_entity.id
_entity.type
_entity.pdbx_description
1 polymer ?
#
loop_
_entity_poly.entity_id
_entity_poly.type
_entity_poly.pdbx_seq_one_letter_code
_entity_poly.pdbx_strand_id
1 'polypeptide(L)'
;MRRVAVAGHVCLDLVPRQLPHGGLAPGSLVEVGPIEVSLGGSVANAARTLQHLGHPVRACAVVGDDDLADVLRRRMVGPLLQADLVQVPSTTSYSLVLEPGGQDRAFWHHVGANAAFGAGALDLSGIDLLHLGYPSLLPGLVVDDGEPLLALLRDARQQGVTTSVDFAVVSPADRASGPDWERLLPALAAECDVLSPSLADLRSILPDGEQLASSFAKRLVEWGAGVVAVSDGENGLTLRAGDRARLRAGGAALAPLADAWASTSLHQRAVPVDRVVTTNGAGDAVSAALLYALSVELDPSRAAALMAAVAAAVVSGQDPGADAIAQLCPELAALGAIEITANQPPARFYRGGAQIAGFRGQAHADDYTPEDWVASTVEVRGDEPTGLTRLPDGTILREAIAAQPEHWLGAEHVARFGEDTKLLVKLLDAGQRLPVHAHPDGAFARREVGTAHGKAEAWYILTPGTVHLGLREPVRQEEMADLVARQDAETMLGLLHEIAVQPGDCVYVPPGVLHAIGEGILLVEVQEPEDLSILLEWRDFDLDGAAHGHLGLGFDRALEAVDLTAMTTDRLGELVMAPAGGACLPEEAEHYFRLEVISVAGVTDLPTGYCIVVGLEGDVQIGGTGGTPTSVAGGRSALVPAYVAAPWLAGTGRVVVLRPPPP
;
A
#
# COMPACT_ATOMS: atom_id res chain seq x y z
N MET A 1 6.87 -6.37 0.54
CA MET A 1 7.36 -5.44 -0.50
C MET A 1 8.88 -5.54 -0.62
N ARG A 2 9.49 -5.43 -1.81
CA ARG A 2 10.96 -5.51 -1.94
C ARG A 2 11.63 -4.26 -1.38
N ARG A 3 12.70 -4.40 -0.61
CA ARG A 3 13.44 -3.27 -0.01
C ARG A 3 14.42 -2.68 -1.03
N VAL A 4 14.29 -1.38 -1.29
CA VAL A 4 15.09 -0.65 -2.28
C VAL A 4 16.15 0.22 -1.58
N ALA A 5 17.40 0.09 -1.99
CA ALA A 5 18.46 1.03 -1.65
C ALA A 5 18.87 1.84 -2.88
N VAL A 6 19.04 3.15 -2.69
CA VAL A 6 19.58 4.06 -3.71
C VAL A 6 20.91 4.57 -3.21
N ALA A 7 21.97 4.33 -3.98
CA ALA A 7 23.34 4.58 -3.63
C ALA A 7 24.06 5.42 -4.70
N GLY A 8 25.08 6.17 -4.29
CA GLY A 8 25.97 6.87 -5.23
C GLY A 8 26.03 8.38 -5.02
N HIS A 9 25.91 9.13 -6.10
CA HIS A 9 26.14 10.58 -6.09
C HIS A 9 25.01 11.35 -5.39
N VAL A 10 25.40 12.18 -4.41
CA VAL A 10 24.55 13.19 -3.79
C VAL A 10 25.25 14.54 -3.78
N CYS A 11 24.51 15.63 -3.98
CA CYS A 11 25.06 16.98 -3.87
C CYS A 11 23.97 18.00 -3.48
N LEU A 12 24.39 19.23 -3.22
CA LEU A 12 23.48 20.37 -3.19
C LEU A 12 23.53 21.14 -4.50
N ASP A 13 22.36 21.32 -5.10
CA ASP A 13 22.18 22.19 -6.26
C ASP A 13 21.98 23.63 -5.77
N LEU A 14 22.87 24.50 -6.22
CA LEU A 14 22.97 25.91 -5.87
C LEU A 14 22.62 26.73 -7.11
N VAL A 15 21.44 27.37 -7.10
CA VAL A 15 20.88 28.05 -8.27
C VAL A 15 20.74 29.55 -8.01
N PRO A 16 21.58 30.40 -8.61
CA PRO A 16 21.39 31.85 -8.57
C PRO A 16 20.18 32.26 -9.43
N ARG A 17 19.22 33.00 -8.86
CA ARG A 17 17.95 33.30 -9.56
C ARG A 17 18.04 34.36 -10.66
N GLN A 18 19.14 35.11 -10.77
CA GLN A 18 19.27 36.21 -11.73
C GLN A 18 20.61 36.16 -12.47
N LEU A 19 20.77 35.26 -13.43
CA LEU A 19 21.98 35.24 -14.26
C LEU A 19 21.81 36.15 -15.49
N PRO A 20 22.64 37.19 -15.67
CA PRO A 20 22.55 38.04 -16.84
C PRO A 20 23.02 37.32 -18.10
N HIS A 21 22.49 37.75 -19.25
CA HIS A 21 22.94 37.28 -20.55
C HIS A 21 24.37 37.79 -20.84
N GLY A 22 25.27 36.91 -21.31
CA GLY A 22 26.59 37.31 -21.83
C GLY A 22 27.82 36.77 -21.09
N GLY A 23 27.65 35.94 -20.05
CA GLY A 23 28.75 35.28 -19.33
C GLY A 23 29.56 36.20 -18.41
N LEU A 24 30.53 35.63 -17.70
CA LEU A 24 31.40 36.35 -16.77
C LEU A 24 32.67 36.84 -17.49
N ALA A 25 32.84 38.16 -17.61
CA ALA A 25 34.10 38.73 -18.09
C ALA A 25 35.11 38.81 -16.92
N PRO A 26 36.40 38.48 -17.12
CA PRO A 26 37.43 38.65 -16.09
C PRO A 26 37.45 40.09 -15.53
N GLY A 27 37.40 40.22 -14.20
CA GLY A 27 37.39 41.51 -13.51
C GLY A 27 36.02 42.21 -13.44
N SER A 28 34.95 41.60 -13.94
CA SER A 28 33.58 42.11 -13.78
C SER A 28 32.95 41.67 -12.45
N LEU A 29 32.09 42.52 -11.88
CA LEU A 29 31.23 42.20 -10.75
C LEU A 29 29.79 42.14 -11.25
N VAL A 30 29.09 41.05 -10.94
CA VAL A 30 27.74 40.78 -11.43
C VAL A 30 26.84 40.42 -10.26
N GLU A 31 25.69 41.11 -10.15
CA GLU A 31 24.64 40.75 -9.21
C GLU A 31 23.84 39.57 -9.76
N VAL A 32 23.74 38.47 -9.00
CA VAL A 32 23.13 37.20 -9.45
C VAL A 32 21.84 36.81 -8.72
N GLY A 33 21.27 37.75 -7.95
CA GLY A 33 20.06 37.54 -7.17
C GLY A 33 20.22 36.57 -5.98
N PRO A 34 19.12 36.19 -5.31
CA PRO A 34 19.16 35.24 -4.21
C PRO A 34 19.54 33.84 -4.70
N ILE A 35 20.21 33.09 -3.84
CA ILE A 35 20.54 31.68 -4.06
C ILE A 35 19.37 30.79 -3.65
N GLU A 36 19.01 29.86 -4.52
CA GLU A 36 18.14 28.75 -4.21
C GLU A 36 19.00 27.50 -3.96
N VAL A 37 18.75 26.85 -2.83
CA VAL A 37 19.46 25.63 -2.45
C VAL A 37 18.45 24.49 -2.52
N SER A 38 18.77 23.46 -3.29
CA SER A 38 17.95 22.26 -3.46
C SER A 38 18.80 21.00 -3.35
N LEU A 39 18.16 19.85 -3.15
CA LEU A 39 18.83 18.57 -3.18
C LEU A 39 19.14 18.21 -4.64
N GLY A 40 20.35 17.73 -4.91
CA GLY A 40 20.79 17.27 -6.22
C GLY A 40 21.49 15.92 -6.16
N GLY A 41 21.78 15.38 -7.34
CA GLY A 41 22.35 14.04 -7.49
C GLY A 41 21.30 12.93 -7.50
N SER A 42 21.67 11.82 -8.13
CA SER A 42 20.78 10.69 -8.36
C SER A 42 20.22 10.11 -7.07
N VAL A 43 21.01 10.06 -5.99
CA VAL A 43 20.56 9.52 -4.70
C VAL A 43 19.37 10.31 -4.16
N ALA A 44 19.49 11.63 -4.11
CA ALA A 44 18.43 12.46 -3.55
C ALA A 44 17.18 12.48 -4.45
N ASN A 45 17.36 12.55 -5.77
CA ASN A 45 16.26 12.62 -6.73
C ASN A 45 15.48 11.30 -6.81
N ALA A 46 16.16 10.16 -6.93
CA ALA A 46 15.51 8.86 -7.02
C ALA A 46 14.86 8.47 -5.69
N ALA A 47 15.53 8.70 -4.55
CA ALA A 47 14.96 8.37 -3.24
C ALA A 47 13.72 9.20 -2.91
N ARG A 48 13.73 10.50 -3.23
CA ARG A 48 12.54 11.35 -3.05
C ARG A 48 11.38 10.92 -3.97
N THR A 49 11.68 10.57 -5.21
CA THR A 49 10.66 10.04 -6.14
C THR A 49 10.05 8.75 -5.61
N LEU A 50 10.87 7.81 -5.14
CA LEU A 50 10.39 6.57 -4.51
C LEU A 50 9.51 6.86 -3.29
N GLN A 51 9.92 7.79 -2.42
CA GLN A 51 9.11 8.21 -1.29
C GLN A 51 7.74 8.78 -1.73
N HIS A 52 7.71 9.62 -2.78
CA HIS A 52 6.44 10.17 -3.31
C HIS A 52 5.55 9.09 -3.93
N LEU A 53 6.14 8.05 -4.51
CA LEU A 53 5.44 6.84 -4.97
C LEU A 53 4.97 5.93 -3.81
N GLY A 54 5.20 6.33 -2.55
CA GLY A 54 4.85 5.53 -1.38
C GLY A 54 5.80 4.36 -1.15
N HIS A 55 7.01 4.38 -1.69
CA HIS A 55 7.97 3.29 -1.56
C HIS A 55 9.01 3.56 -0.46
N PRO A 56 9.13 2.70 0.56
CA PRO A 56 10.21 2.78 1.53
C PRO A 56 11.57 2.66 0.86
N VAL A 57 12.49 3.56 1.14
CA VAL A 57 13.79 3.62 0.48
C VAL A 57 14.91 3.95 1.46
N ARG A 58 16.03 3.24 1.29
CA ARG A 58 17.28 3.53 1.99
C ARG A 58 18.19 4.32 1.04
N ALA A 59 18.49 5.56 1.35
CA ALA A 59 19.43 6.39 0.59
C ALA A 59 20.83 6.29 1.21
N CYS A 60 21.82 5.86 0.44
CA CYS A 60 23.20 5.63 0.90
C CYS A 60 24.17 6.54 0.13
N ALA A 61 24.87 7.42 0.82
CA ALA A 61 25.85 8.30 0.19
C ALA A 61 26.97 8.72 1.15
N VAL A 62 28.01 9.34 0.60
CA VAL A 62 29.10 9.94 1.40
C VAL A 62 28.98 11.45 1.35
N VAL A 63 29.14 12.09 2.50
CA VAL A 63 29.10 13.55 2.66
C VAL A 63 30.36 14.05 3.35
N GLY A 64 30.67 15.33 3.17
CA GLY A 64 31.81 15.97 3.81
C GLY A 64 31.58 16.24 5.30
N ASP A 65 32.58 16.81 5.95
CA ASP A 65 32.53 17.26 7.35
C ASP A 65 32.28 18.78 7.45
N ASP A 66 31.33 19.28 6.65
CA ASP A 66 31.01 20.71 6.49
C ASP A 66 29.50 21.03 6.62
N ASP A 67 29.17 22.33 6.65
CA ASP A 67 27.79 22.81 6.83
C ASP A 67 26.84 22.36 5.71
N LEU A 68 27.36 22.05 4.52
CA LEU A 68 26.57 21.55 3.40
C LEU A 68 26.08 20.11 3.68
N ALA A 69 26.89 19.28 4.34
CA ALA A 69 26.46 17.96 4.80
C ALA A 69 25.26 18.05 5.76
N ASP A 70 25.25 19.05 6.64
CA ASP A 70 24.15 19.26 7.59
C ASP A 70 22.86 19.76 6.91
N VAL A 71 22.97 20.46 5.79
CA VAL A 71 21.80 20.78 4.96
C VAL A 71 21.24 19.51 4.30
N LEU A 72 22.10 18.64 3.75
CA LEU A 72 21.67 17.35 3.18
C LEU A 72 20.95 16.49 4.23
N ARG A 73 21.54 16.30 5.41
CA ARG A 73 20.95 15.51 6.50
C ARG A 73 19.59 16.01 6.93
N ARG A 74 19.40 17.33 7.03
CA ARG A 74 18.11 17.92 7.44
C ARG A 74 17.02 17.78 6.38
N ARG A 75 17.39 17.71 5.10
CA ARG A 75 16.45 17.67 3.98
C ARG A 75 16.17 16.26 3.47
N MET A 76 17.06 15.30 3.70
CA MET A 76 16.88 13.89 3.37
C MET A 76 16.20 13.14 4.52
N VAL A 77 15.02 13.59 4.92
CA VAL A 77 14.20 12.98 5.97
C VAL A 77 12.77 12.83 5.47
N GLY A 78 12.17 11.67 5.71
CA GLY A 78 10.77 11.41 5.39
C GLY A 78 10.25 10.14 6.06
N PRO A 79 8.93 9.94 6.14
CA PRO A 79 8.34 8.76 6.79
C PRO A 79 8.73 7.44 6.12
N LEU A 80 9.07 7.49 4.83
CA LEU A 80 9.48 6.34 4.01
C LEU A 80 10.95 6.42 3.57
N LEU A 81 11.71 7.43 4.01
CA LEU A 81 13.10 7.65 3.59
C LEU A 81 14.03 7.53 4.78
N GLN A 82 14.86 6.49 4.76
CA GLN A 82 16.01 6.36 5.66
C GLN A 82 17.28 6.83 4.94
N ALA A 83 17.97 7.84 5.47
CA ALA A 83 19.21 8.35 4.89
C ALA A 83 20.44 7.92 5.71
N ASP A 84 21.29 7.12 5.09
CA ASP A 84 22.57 6.67 5.62
C ASP A 84 23.71 7.47 4.96
N LEU A 85 23.94 8.66 5.50
CA LEU A 85 24.97 9.60 5.02
C LEU A 85 26.27 9.44 5.80
N VAL A 86 27.23 8.72 5.23
CA VAL A 86 28.55 8.48 5.83
C VAL A 86 29.40 9.73 5.72
N GLN A 87 29.95 10.21 6.83
CA GLN A 87 30.82 11.39 6.84
C GLN A 87 32.28 11.01 6.57
N VAL A 88 32.95 11.78 5.71
CA VAL A 88 34.40 11.67 5.44
C VAL A 88 35.10 13.03 5.58
N PRO A 89 36.42 13.06 5.88
CA PRO A 89 37.18 14.31 5.99
C PRO A 89 37.44 14.93 4.61
N SER A 90 36.42 15.54 4.03
CA SER A 90 36.38 16.15 2.68
C SER A 90 35.25 17.19 2.63
N THR A 91 35.16 17.95 1.53
CA THR A 91 34.03 18.86 1.32
C THR A 91 32.85 18.16 0.66
N THR A 92 31.63 18.50 1.06
CA THR A 92 30.40 18.00 0.44
C THR A 92 30.31 18.46 -1.00
N SER A 93 29.78 17.58 -1.86
CA SER A 93 29.58 17.88 -3.28
C SER A 93 28.50 18.94 -3.48
N TYR A 94 28.71 19.79 -4.48
CA TYR A 94 27.72 20.78 -4.90
C TYR A 94 27.78 21.00 -6.41
N SER A 95 26.67 21.49 -6.96
CA SER A 95 26.57 21.95 -8.34
C SER A 95 26.08 23.38 -8.36
N LEU A 96 26.74 24.26 -9.11
CA LEU A 96 26.18 25.55 -9.50
C LEU A 96 25.39 25.33 -10.79
N VAL A 97 24.07 25.52 -10.70
CA VAL A 97 23.17 25.40 -11.85
C VAL A 97 22.98 26.80 -12.42
N LEU A 98 23.55 27.04 -13.60
CA LEU A 98 23.57 28.34 -14.23
C LEU A 98 22.56 28.36 -15.38
N GLU A 99 21.46 29.10 -15.19
CA GLU A 99 20.39 29.26 -16.18
C GLU A 99 20.26 30.74 -16.63
N PRO A 100 21.05 31.18 -17.62
CA PRO A 100 20.83 32.49 -18.23
C PRO A 100 19.50 32.47 -19.01
N GLY A 101 18.68 33.52 -18.92
CA GLY A 101 17.38 33.51 -19.60
C GLY A 101 17.49 33.16 -21.09
N GLY A 102 16.68 32.21 -21.56
CA GLY A 102 16.62 31.80 -22.96
C GLY A 102 17.81 30.98 -23.48
N GLN A 103 18.67 30.45 -22.61
CA GLN A 103 19.72 29.47 -22.95
C GLN A 103 19.56 28.18 -22.14
N ASP A 104 20.09 27.08 -22.67
CA ASP A 104 20.20 25.82 -21.92
C ASP A 104 21.14 25.98 -20.72
N ARG A 105 20.79 25.30 -19.63
CA ARG A 105 21.51 25.34 -18.36
C ARG A 105 22.93 24.80 -18.47
N ALA A 106 23.86 25.42 -17.75
CA ALA A 106 25.22 24.91 -17.54
C ALA A 106 25.41 24.46 -16.09
N PHE A 107 26.11 23.35 -15.89
CA PHE A 107 26.45 22.83 -14.57
C PHE A 107 27.93 23.04 -14.32
N TRP A 108 28.28 23.72 -13.23
CA TRP A 108 29.63 23.69 -12.68
C TRP A 108 29.61 22.83 -11.43
N HIS A 109 30.38 21.75 -11.44
CA HIS A 109 30.26 20.70 -10.44
C HIS A 109 31.55 20.51 -9.65
N HIS A 110 31.40 20.28 -8.34
CA HIS A 110 32.48 19.83 -7.47
C HIS A 110 32.12 18.46 -6.88
N VAL A 111 32.91 17.44 -7.21
CA VAL A 111 32.66 16.05 -6.79
C VAL A 111 32.75 15.86 -5.27
N GLY A 112 33.70 16.53 -4.61
CA GLY A 112 33.83 16.50 -3.15
C GLY A 112 33.92 15.09 -2.55
N ALA A 113 33.19 14.88 -1.45
CA ALA A 113 33.14 13.64 -0.68
C ALA A 113 32.71 12.40 -1.49
N ASN A 114 31.99 12.58 -2.60
CA ASN A 114 31.62 11.48 -3.50
C ASN A 114 32.84 10.75 -4.08
N ALA A 115 34.01 11.40 -4.14
CA ALA A 115 35.26 10.76 -4.56
C ALA A 115 35.71 9.62 -3.62
N ALA A 116 35.26 9.64 -2.36
CA ALA A 116 35.53 8.60 -1.38
C ALA A 116 34.48 7.48 -1.36
N PHE A 117 33.47 7.54 -2.24
CA PHE A 117 32.45 6.49 -2.34
C PHE A 117 33.08 5.19 -2.86
N GLY A 118 32.85 4.09 -2.14
CA GLY A 118 33.34 2.75 -2.48
C GLY A 118 32.50 1.65 -1.83
N ALA A 119 32.83 0.38 -2.10
CA ALA A 119 32.04 -0.78 -1.64
C ALA A 119 31.84 -0.84 -0.11
N GLY A 120 32.81 -0.36 0.68
CA GLY A 120 32.70 -0.30 2.14
C GLY A 120 31.66 0.70 2.68
N ALA A 121 31.08 1.54 1.83
CA ALA A 121 30.03 2.50 2.20
C ALA A 121 28.60 1.90 2.14
N LEU A 122 28.45 0.64 1.71
CA LEU A 122 27.14 0.01 1.50
C LEU A 122 26.96 -1.21 2.40
N ASP A 123 25.90 -1.18 3.21
CA ASP A 123 25.36 -2.35 3.90
C ASP A 123 24.15 -2.86 3.09
N LEU A 124 24.32 -4.02 2.47
CA LEU A 124 23.29 -4.67 1.67
C LEU A 124 22.41 -5.63 2.48
N SER A 125 22.58 -5.69 3.81
CA SER A 125 21.77 -6.58 4.64
C SER A 125 20.30 -6.20 4.53
N GLY A 126 19.52 -7.17 4.06
CA GLY A 126 18.10 -6.97 3.83
C GLY A 126 17.76 -5.98 2.72
N ILE A 127 18.61 -5.80 1.72
CA ILE A 127 18.26 -5.07 0.50
C ILE A 127 17.91 -6.09 -0.60
N ASP A 128 16.80 -5.88 -1.30
CA ASP A 128 16.37 -6.73 -2.40
C ASP A 128 16.74 -6.15 -3.77
N LEU A 129 16.81 -4.81 -3.84
CA LEU A 129 17.20 -4.05 -5.04
C LEU A 129 18.15 -2.91 -4.66
N LEU A 130 19.31 -2.84 -5.33
CA LEU A 130 20.29 -1.77 -5.20
C LEU A 130 20.35 -0.96 -6.50
N HIS A 131 20.08 0.33 -6.42
CA HIS A 131 20.31 1.28 -7.51
C HIS A 131 21.56 2.10 -7.25
N LEU A 132 22.50 2.10 -8.19
CA LEU A 132 23.72 2.90 -8.16
C LEU A 132 23.63 4.03 -9.19
N GLY A 133 23.43 5.24 -8.70
CA GLY A 133 23.29 6.44 -9.50
C GLY A 133 24.62 7.14 -9.75
N TYR A 134 24.85 7.47 -11.02
CA TYR A 134 25.95 8.31 -11.52
C TYR A 134 27.36 7.80 -11.18
N PRO A 135 27.71 6.54 -11.52
CA PRO A 135 29.05 6.03 -11.27
C PRO A 135 30.14 6.84 -11.99
N SER A 136 29.80 7.52 -13.10
CA SER A 136 30.71 8.46 -13.79
C SER A 136 31.13 9.67 -12.93
N LEU A 137 30.35 10.02 -11.90
CA LEU A 137 30.65 11.07 -10.92
C LEU A 137 31.16 10.51 -9.59
N LEU A 138 31.54 9.23 -9.55
CA LEU A 138 32.13 8.54 -8.40
C LEU A 138 33.54 8.05 -8.77
N PRO A 139 34.55 8.93 -8.75
CA PRO A 139 35.92 8.58 -9.18
C PRO A 139 36.45 7.27 -8.61
N GLY A 140 36.20 7.01 -7.32
CA GLY A 140 36.61 5.78 -6.65
C GLY A 140 36.03 4.48 -7.22
N LEU A 141 34.91 4.55 -7.96
CA LEU A 141 34.31 3.39 -8.63
C LEU A 141 34.80 3.18 -10.06
N VAL A 142 35.28 4.24 -10.71
CA VAL A 142 35.73 4.20 -12.12
C VAL A 142 37.26 4.16 -12.29
N VAL A 143 38.02 4.11 -11.19
CA VAL A 143 39.46 3.79 -11.23
C VAL A 143 39.70 2.39 -11.77
N ASP A 144 40.93 2.11 -12.21
CA ASP A 144 41.36 0.80 -12.71
C ASP A 144 40.41 0.23 -13.79
N ASP A 145 40.04 1.08 -14.77
CA ASP A 145 39.06 0.80 -15.83
C ASP A 145 37.69 0.32 -15.30
N GLY A 146 37.28 0.78 -14.12
CA GLY A 146 35.97 0.48 -13.52
C GLY A 146 35.88 -0.85 -12.78
N GLU A 147 37.01 -1.50 -12.46
CA GLU A 147 36.99 -2.76 -11.70
C GLU A 147 36.25 -2.65 -10.35
N PRO A 148 36.39 -1.59 -9.54
CA PRO A 148 35.64 -1.48 -8.28
C PRO A 148 34.12 -1.42 -8.49
N LEU A 149 33.65 -0.75 -9.55
CA LEU A 149 32.24 -0.74 -9.94
C LEU A 149 31.75 -2.14 -10.29
N LEU A 150 32.49 -2.87 -11.14
CA LEU A 150 32.13 -4.24 -11.53
C LEU A 150 32.15 -5.20 -10.34
N ALA A 151 33.11 -5.05 -9.42
CA ALA A 151 33.19 -5.85 -8.20
C ALA A 151 31.97 -5.61 -7.29
N LEU A 152 31.58 -4.35 -7.09
CA LEU A 152 30.39 -4.00 -6.32
C LEU A 152 29.12 -4.64 -6.89
N LEU A 153 28.93 -4.59 -8.21
CA LEU A 153 27.78 -5.22 -8.87
C LEU A 153 27.80 -6.76 -8.72
N ARG A 154 28.97 -7.38 -8.89
CA ARG A 154 29.16 -8.83 -8.69
C ARG A 154 28.85 -9.25 -7.26
N ASP A 155 29.34 -8.51 -6.28
CA ASP A 155 29.15 -8.82 -4.86
C ASP A 155 27.68 -8.67 -4.44
N ALA A 156 26.99 -7.65 -4.93
CA ALA A 156 25.54 -7.48 -4.72
C ALA A 156 24.74 -8.64 -5.32
N ARG A 157 25.06 -9.04 -6.57
CA ARG A 157 24.39 -10.17 -7.23
C ARG A 157 24.65 -11.50 -6.55
N GLN A 158 25.86 -11.74 -6.04
CA GLN A 158 26.18 -12.94 -5.25
C GLN A 158 25.37 -13.02 -3.94
N GLN A 159 25.00 -11.87 -3.38
CA GLN A 159 24.09 -11.77 -2.22
C GLN A 159 22.61 -11.89 -2.62
N GLY A 160 22.30 -12.09 -3.90
CA GLY A 160 20.93 -12.20 -4.41
C GLY A 160 20.24 -10.85 -4.60
N VAL A 161 20.95 -9.73 -4.51
CA VAL A 161 20.38 -8.39 -4.71
C VAL A 161 20.26 -8.10 -6.20
N THR A 162 19.12 -7.58 -6.64
CA THR A 162 18.96 -7.07 -8.02
C THR A 162 19.72 -5.76 -8.16
N THR A 163 20.62 -5.65 -9.14
CA THR A 163 21.41 -4.42 -9.34
C THR A 163 20.83 -3.53 -10.43
N SER A 164 20.84 -2.22 -10.18
CA SER A 164 20.43 -1.20 -11.15
C SER A 164 21.49 -0.11 -11.25
N VAL A 165 21.76 0.37 -12.46
CA VAL A 165 22.71 1.48 -12.71
C VAL A 165 22.09 2.51 -13.63
N ASP A 166 22.26 3.78 -13.25
CA ASP A 166 21.99 4.94 -14.10
C ASP A 166 23.24 5.81 -14.21
N PHE A 167 23.38 6.53 -15.32
CA PHE A 167 24.57 7.31 -15.65
C PHE A 167 24.29 8.81 -15.60
N ALA A 168 25.34 9.59 -15.39
CA ALA A 168 25.33 11.01 -15.70
C ALA A 168 26.14 11.26 -16.97
N VAL A 169 25.78 12.35 -17.67
CA VAL A 169 26.51 12.86 -18.82
C VAL A 169 28.01 12.98 -18.52
N VAL A 170 28.82 12.36 -19.38
CA VAL A 170 30.29 12.39 -19.30
C VAL A 170 30.82 13.49 -20.20
N SER A 171 31.55 14.46 -19.63
CA SER A 171 32.13 15.54 -20.42
C SER A 171 33.22 15.01 -21.37
N PRO A 172 33.52 15.69 -22.49
CA PRO A 172 34.62 15.27 -23.37
C PRO A 172 35.98 15.18 -22.65
N ALA A 173 36.20 16.04 -21.63
CA ALA A 173 37.41 16.01 -20.83
C ALA A 173 37.44 14.77 -19.93
N ASP A 174 36.35 14.50 -19.19
CA ASP A 174 36.26 13.35 -18.30
C ASP A 174 36.29 12.03 -19.07
N ARG A 175 35.72 11.98 -20.28
CA ARG A 175 35.81 10.81 -21.16
C ARG A 175 37.25 10.58 -21.64
N ALA A 176 38.01 11.65 -21.90
CA ALA A 176 39.39 11.54 -22.35
C ALA A 176 40.37 11.15 -21.23
N SER A 177 40.07 11.52 -19.98
CA SER A 177 40.91 11.19 -18.81
C SER A 177 40.37 10.06 -17.93
N GLY A 178 39.18 9.56 -18.22
CA GLY A 178 38.47 8.54 -17.45
C GLY A 178 38.72 7.11 -17.96
N PRO A 179 37.86 6.15 -17.56
CA PRO A 179 38.01 4.75 -17.99
C PRO A 179 37.73 4.60 -19.49
N ASP A 180 38.22 3.49 -20.06
CA ASP A 180 37.82 3.06 -21.40
C ASP A 180 36.34 2.64 -21.42
N TRP A 181 35.46 3.59 -21.72
CA TRP A 181 34.02 3.39 -21.77
C TRP A 181 33.57 2.41 -22.86
N GLU A 182 34.32 2.27 -23.95
CA GLU A 182 34.00 1.28 -25.00
C GLU A 182 34.17 -0.16 -24.48
N ARG A 183 35.09 -0.35 -23.53
CA ARG A 183 35.30 -1.63 -22.85
C ARG A 183 34.45 -1.78 -21.58
N LEU A 184 34.31 -0.72 -20.80
CA LEU A 184 33.61 -0.74 -19.50
C LEU A 184 32.10 -0.90 -19.66
N LEU A 185 31.45 -0.21 -20.60
CA LEU A 185 29.99 -0.26 -20.72
C LEU A 185 29.46 -1.67 -21.07
N PRO A 186 30.07 -2.44 -22.01
CA PRO A 186 29.69 -3.84 -22.24
C PRO A 186 29.92 -4.73 -21.01
N ALA A 187 31.05 -4.57 -20.31
CA ALA A 187 31.35 -5.34 -19.10
C ALA A 187 30.34 -5.06 -17.98
N LEU A 188 29.98 -3.79 -17.81
CA LEU A 188 28.97 -3.35 -16.84
C LEU A 188 27.59 -3.92 -17.20
N ALA A 189 27.19 -3.87 -18.48
CA ALA A 189 25.92 -4.43 -18.93
C ALA A 189 25.82 -5.94 -18.62
N ALA A 190 26.90 -6.69 -18.80
CA ALA A 190 26.94 -8.12 -18.45
C ALA A 190 26.78 -8.39 -16.94
N GLU A 191 27.24 -7.47 -16.10
CA GLU A 191 27.22 -7.60 -14.64
C GLU A 191 26.01 -6.92 -13.97
N CYS A 192 25.20 -6.17 -14.72
CA CYS A 192 24.07 -5.41 -14.20
C CYS A 192 22.72 -6.03 -14.57
N ASP A 193 21.77 -6.03 -13.64
CA ASP A 193 20.42 -6.54 -13.91
C ASP A 193 19.52 -5.50 -14.58
N VAL A 194 19.65 -4.22 -14.22
CA VAL A 194 18.78 -3.15 -14.71
C VAL A 194 19.60 -1.92 -15.11
N LEU A 195 19.48 -1.46 -16.36
CA LEU A 195 20.08 -0.20 -16.81
C LEU A 195 18.98 0.81 -17.15
N SER A 196 19.08 2.03 -16.62
CA SER A 196 18.08 3.08 -16.87
C SER A 196 18.61 4.42 -17.41
N PRO A 197 19.62 4.45 -18.31
CA PRO A 197 20.21 5.69 -18.81
C PRO A 197 19.26 6.56 -19.64
N SER A 198 19.57 7.85 -19.77
CA SER A 198 19.04 8.64 -20.87
C SER A 198 19.85 8.43 -22.16
N LEU A 199 19.24 8.74 -23.31
CA LEU A 199 19.92 8.78 -24.59
C LEU A 199 21.07 9.80 -24.59
N ALA A 200 20.95 10.88 -23.82
CA ALA A 200 22.01 11.88 -23.67
C ALA A 200 23.22 11.29 -22.95
N ASP A 201 23.01 10.50 -21.89
CA ASP A 201 24.10 9.83 -21.17
C ASP A 201 24.85 8.88 -22.11
N LEU A 202 24.11 8.02 -22.81
CA LEU A 202 24.70 7.05 -23.73
C LEU A 202 25.47 7.70 -24.89
N ARG A 203 24.96 8.79 -25.46
CA ARG A 203 25.67 9.56 -26.49
C ARG A 203 26.91 10.27 -25.95
N SER A 204 26.89 10.70 -24.69
CA SER A 204 28.06 11.30 -24.05
C SER A 204 29.18 10.26 -23.83
N ILE A 205 28.80 9.02 -23.51
CA ILE A 205 29.71 7.90 -23.30
C ILE A 205 30.24 7.36 -24.64
N LEU A 206 29.35 7.12 -25.61
CA LEU A 206 29.66 6.55 -26.93
C LEU A 206 29.20 7.49 -28.07
N PRO A 207 29.95 8.56 -28.36
CA PRO A 207 29.54 9.63 -29.28
C PRO A 207 29.44 9.17 -30.74
N ASP A 208 30.34 8.29 -31.17
CA ASP A 208 30.43 7.78 -32.55
C ASP A 208 29.54 6.55 -32.78
N GLY A 209 28.72 6.20 -31.78
CA GLY A 209 27.88 5.01 -31.78
C GLY A 209 26.47 5.23 -32.32
N GLU A 210 25.57 4.37 -31.86
CA GLU A 210 24.14 4.41 -32.16
C GLU A 210 23.51 5.74 -31.76
N GLN A 211 22.43 6.10 -32.45
CA GLN A 211 21.78 7.41 -32.24
C GLN A 211 20.33 7.29 -31.80
N LEU A 212 19.80 6.07 -31.66
CA LEU A 212 18.41 5.84 -31.28
C LEU A 212 18.37 5.11 -29.93
N ALA A 213 17.49 5.57 -29.04
CA ALA A 213 17.25 4.92 -27.75
C ALA A 213 16.95 3.42 -27.89
N SER A 214 16.18 3.05 -28.92
CA SER A 214 15.81 1.66 -29.19
C SER A 214 16.96 0.76 -29.64
N SER A 215 17.97 1.33 -30.29
CA SER A 215 19.19 0.62 -30.68
C SER A 215 20.06 0.40 -29.46
N PHE A 216 20.30 1.44 -28.66
CA PHE A 216 21.09 1.31 -27.43
C PHE A 216 20.48 0.31 -26.46
N ALA A 217 19.16 0.40 -26.25
CA ALA A 217 18.44 -0.54 -25.39
C ALA A 217 18.64 -1.99 -25.86
N LYS A 218 18.61 -2.23 -27.17
CA LYS A 218 18.82 -3.56 -27.75
C LYS A 218 20.25 -4.02 -27.49
N ARG A 219 21.24 -3.18 -27.77
CA ARG A 219 22.65 -3.52 -27.61
C ARG A 219 23.04 -3.80 -26.15
N LEU A 220 22.51 -3.03 -25.21
CA LEU A 220 22.74 -3.24 -23.77
C LEU A 220 22.17 -4.59 -23.30
N VAL A 221 20.99 -5.00 -23.80
CA VAL A 221 20.45 -6.35 -23.56
C VAL A 221 21.33 -7.43 -24.22
N GLU A 222 21.80 -7.20 -25.45
CA GLU A 222 22.71 -8.13 -26.14
C GLU A 222 24.07 -8.29 -25.42
N TRP A 223 24.53 -7.26 -24.71
CA TRP A 223 25.72 -7.32 -23.85
C TRP A 223 25.46 -8.00 -22.50
N GLY A 224 24.20 -8.29 -22.15
CA GLY A 224 23.85 -9.10 -20.99
C GLY A 224 23.06 -8.39 -19.90
N ALA A 225 22.59 -7.16 -20.12
CA ALA A 225 21.69 -6.51 -19.17
C ALA A 225 20.34 -7.25 -19.11
N GLY A 226 19.76 -7.36 -17.92
CA GLY A 226 18.46 -8.02 -17.72
C GLY A 226 17.30 -7.18 -18.26
N VAL A 227 17.15 -5.95 -17.76
CA VAL A 227 16.16 -4.96 -18.19
C VAL A 227 16.87 -3.66 -18.52
N VAL A 228 16.44 -3.00 -19.60
CA VAL A 228 17.00 -1.73 -20.04
C VAL A 228 15.88 -0.75 -20.37
N ALA A 229 15.87 0.40 -19.70
CA ALA A 229 15.01 1.53 -19.99
C ALA A 229 15.87 2.70 -20.49
N VAL A 230 15.67 3.15 -21.72
CA VAL A 230 16.36 4.32 -22.26
C VAL A 230 15.39 5.48 -22.42
N SER A 231 15.55 6.54 -21.65
CA SER A 231 14.74 7.76 -21.75
C SER A 231 15.23 8.68 -22.88
N ASP A 232 14.32 9.33 -23.59
CA ASP A 232 14.59 10.15 -24.78
C ASP A 232 13.73 11.43 -24.81
N GLY A 233 13.60 12.09 -23.65
CA GLY A 233 12.91 13.38 -23.52
C GLY A 233 11.48 13.36 -24.08
N GLU A 234 11.20 14.27 -25.01
CA GLU A 234 9.88 14.40 -25.67
C GLU A 234 9.47 13.17 -26.49
N ASN A 235 10.42 12.31 -26.89
CA ASN A 235 10.13 11.07 -27.59
C ASN A 235 9.67 9.96 -26.63
N GLY A 236 9.76 10.17 -25.31
CA GLY A 236 9.37 9.19 -24.29
C GLY A 236 10.50 8.27 -23.89
N LEU A 237 10.27 6.95 -23.86
CA LEU A 237 11.27 5.97 -23.46
C LEU A 237 11.15 4.64 -24.23
N THR A 238 12.24 3.89 -24.28
CA THR A 238 12.26 2.51 -24.79
C THR A 238 12.60 1.54 -23.66
N LEU A 239 11.74 0.54 -23.44
CA LEU A 239 11.94 -0.51 -22.45
C LEU A 239 12.20 -1.84 -23.17
N ARG A 240 13.29 -2.53 -22.82
CA ARG A 240 13.63 -3.87 -23.32
C ARG A 240 14.03 -4.79 -22.19
N ALA A 241 13.75 -6.08 -22.36
CA ALA A 241 14.19 -7.12 -21.43
C ALA A 241 14.86 -8.28 -22.17
N GLY A 242 15.82 -8.90 -21.50
CA GLY A 242 16.47 -10.13 -21.93
C GLY A 242 15.52 -11.34 -21.91
N ASP A 243 16.05 -12.51 -22.22
CA ASP A 243 15.26 -13.74 -22.17
C ASP A 243 14.96 -14.17 -20.72
N ARG A 244 14.04 -15.13 -20.61
CA ARG A 244 13.60 -15.69 -19.32
C ARG A 244 14.75 -16.23 -18.47
N ALA A 245 15.78 -16.81 -19.09
CA ALA A 245 16.91 -17.37 -18.34
C ALA A 245 17.75 -16.25 -17.73
N ARG A 246 18.01 -15.17 -18.47
CA ARG A 246 18.70 -13.99 -17.96
C ARG A 246 17.93 -13.32 -16.83
N LEU A 247 16.61 -13.17 -16.96
CA LEU A 247 15.79 -12.54 -15.93
C LEU A 247 15.75 -13.37 -14.64
N ARG A 248 15.66 -14.70 -14.72
CA ARG A 248 15.74 -15.61 -13.55
C ARG A 248 17.06 -15.51 -12.79
N ALA A 249 18.12 -15.03 -13.44
CA ALA A 249 19.41 -14.76 -12.80
C ALA A 249 19.53 -13.34 -12.20
N GLY A 250 18.46 -12.54 -12.25
CA GLY A 250 18.43 -11.14 -11.81
C GLY A 250 17.94 -10.94 -10.38
N GLY A 251 18.64 -11.51 -9.39
CA GLY A 251 18.39 -11.24 -7.96
C GLY A 251 16.93 -11.32 -7.48
N ALA A 252 16.67 -10.75 -6.30
CA ALA A 252 15.41 -10.91 -5.57
C ALA A 252 14.21 -10.19 -6.21
N ALA A 253 14.42 -9.03 -6.85
CA ALA A 253 13.34 -8.23 -7.44
C ALA A 253 13.05 -8.59 -8.90
N LEU A 254 14.06 -8.96 -9.70
CA LEU A 254 13.85 -9.24 -11.13
C LEU A 254 13.59 -10.73 -11.43
N ALA A 255 14.12 -11.69 -10.65
CA ALA A 255 13.90 -13.12 -10.90
C ALA A 255 12.41 -13.57 -10.87
N PRO A 256 11.55 -13.11 -9.94
CA PRO A 256 10.12 -13.46 -9.93
C PRO A 256 9.37 -12.98 -11.18
N LEU A 257 9.86 -11.91 -11.81
CA LEU A 257 9.22 -11.24 -12.94
C LEU A 257 9.57 -11.88 -14.30
N ALA A 258 10.43 -12.89 -14.30
CA ALA A 258 10.98 -13.45 -15.53
C ALA A 258 9.92 -13.92 -16.53
N ASP A 259 8.80 -14.47 -16.06
CA ASP A 259 7.75 -14.96 -16.96
C ASP A 259 6.92 -13.85 -17.59
N ALA A 260 6.66 -12.76 -16.85
CA ALA A 260 5.91 -11.60 -17.32
C ALA A 260 6.77 -10.63 -18.16
N TRP A 261 8.08 -10.53 -17.87
CA TRP A 261 8.97 -9.55 -18.48
C TRP A 261 9.83 -10.09 -19.63
N ALA A 262 10.03 -11.40 -19.75
CA ALA A 262 10.95 -11.96 -20.74
C ALA A 262 10.69 -11.48 -22.17
N SER A 263 11.76 -11.06 -22.84
CA SER A 263 11.75 -10.63 -24.24
C SER A 263 10.83 -9.44 -24.56
N THR A 264 10.48 -8.65 -23.53
CA THR A 264 9.72 -7.41 -23.69
C THR A 264 10.48 -6.42 -24.58
N SER A 265 9.74 -5.72 -25.44
CA SER A 265 10.24 -4.61 -26.24
C SER A 265 9.11 -3.59 -26.43
N LEU A 266 9.14 -2.52 -25.64
CA LEU A 266 8.11 -1.50 -25.60
C LEU A 266 8.68 -0.13 -25.90
N HIS A 267 7.88 0.70 -26.54
CA HIS A 267 8.13 2.13 -26.66
C HIS A 267 6.94 2.87 -26.06
N GLN A 268 7.20 3.64 -25.02
CA GLN A 268 6.21 4.45 -24.35
C GLN A 268 6.44 5.91 -24.75
N ARG A 269 5.38 6.57 -25.23
CA ARG A 269 5.43 8.00 -25.57
C ARG A 269 5.46 8.84 -24.30
N ALA A 270 6.10 10.01 -24.38
CA ALA A 270 6.03 11.00 -23.32
C ALA A 270 4.57 11.42 -23.09
N VAL A 271 4.20 11.61 -21.82
CA VAL A 271 2.90 12.20 -21.47
C VAL A 271 2.98 13.70 -21.74
N PRO A 272 2.06 14.29 -22.52
CA PRO A 272 2.10 15.71 -22.83
C PRO A 272 1.84 16.54 -21.57
N VAL A 273 2.61 17.61 -21.41
CA VAL A 273 2.45 18.59 -20.32
C VAL A 273 2.27 19.99 -20.90
N ASP A 274 1.38 20.78 -20.31
CA ASP A 274 1.07 22.14 -20.80
C ASP A 274 2.25 23.11 -20.62
N ARG A 275 3.07 22.88 -19.59
CA ARG A 275 4.22 23.74 -19.27
C ARG A 275 5.35 22.91 -18.67
N VAL A 276 6.53 23.05 -19.26
CA VAL A 276 7.80 22.57 -18.68
C VAL A 276 8.27 23.58 -17.63
N VAL A 277 8.35 23.14 -16.37
CA VAL A 277 8.87 23.92 -15.24
C VAL A 277 10.35 23.62 -15.02
N THR A 278 10.72 22.34 -15.07
CA THR A 278 12.10 21.88 -14.92
C THR A 278 12.30 20.61 -15.75
N THR A 279 13.55 20.29 -16.10
CA THR A 279 13.88 18.93 -16.56
C THR A 279 14.95 18.28 -15.68
N ASN A 280 15.32 18.95 -14.58
CA ASN A 280 16.29 18.43 -13.63
C ASN A 280 15.65 17.26 -12.85
N GLY A 281 16.40 16.16 -12.71
CA GLY A 281 15.93 14.95 -12.03
C GLY A 281 14.86 14.13 -12.77
N ALA A 282 14.45 14.51 -13.98
CA ALA A 282 13.45 13.73 -14.74
C ALA A 282 13.95 12.32 -15.09
N GLY A 283 15.24 12.17 -15.42
CA GLY A 283 15.88 10.87 -15.66
C GLY A 283 15.92 10.00 -14.40
N ASP A 284 16.34 10.59 -13.27
CA ASP A 284 16.33 9.90 -11.96
C ASP A 284 14.91 9.47 -11.56
N ALA A 285 13.90 10.26 -11.92
CA ALA A 285 12.51 9.94 -11.67
C ALA A 285 12.01 8.75 -12.52
N VAL A 286 12.45 8.66 -13.78
CA VAL A 286 12.23 7.47 -14.63
C VAL A 286 12.90 6.25 -14.01
N SER A 287 14.17 6.37 -13.59
CA SER A 287 14.90 5.32 -12.89
C SER A 287 14.11 4.86 -11.65
N ALA A 288 13.73 5.79 -10.77
CA ALA A 288 12.93 5.50 -9.57
C ALA A 288 11.59 4.81 -9.86
N ALA A 289 10.86 5.23 -10.90
CA ALA A 289 9.61 4.59 -11.31
C ALA A 289 9.82 3.16 -11.83
N LEU A 290 10.94 2.88 -12.50
CA LEU A 290 11.31 1.51 -12.88
C LEU A 290 11.60 0.66 -11.63
N LEU A 291 12.38 1.20 -10.68
CA LEU A 291 12.69 0.50 -9.44
C LEU A 291 11.42 0.15 -8.66
N TYR A 292 10.51 1.13 -8.56
CA TYR A 292 9.19 0.95 -7.98
C TYR A 292 8.42 -0.17 -8.69
N ALA A 293 8.34 -0.13 -10.01
CA ALA A 293 7.59 -1.12 -10.77
C ALA A 293 8.14 -2.54 -10.56
N LEU A 294 9.46 -2.70 -10.48
CA LEU A 294 10.09 -3.99 -10.21
C LEU A 294 9.88 -4.47 -8.77
N SER A 295 9.95 -3.56 -7.79
CA SER A 295 9.82 -3.91 -6.37
C SER A 295 8.42 -4.31 -5.94
N VAL A 296 7.41 -3.90 -6.72
CA VAL A 296 6.00 -4.19 -6.50
C VAL A 296 5.39 -5.09 -7.60
N GLU A 297 6.24 -5.64 -8.45
CA GLU A 297 5.90 -6.67 -9.42
C GLU A 297 4.89 -6.26 -10.51
N LEU A 298 4.96 -5.00 -10.98
CA LEU A 298 4.17 -4.52 -12.12
C LEU A 298 4.53 -5.26 -13.43
N ASP A 299 3.54 -5.40 -14.32
CA ASP A 299 3.80 -5.83 -15.69
C ASP A 299 4.56 -4.74 -16.48
N PRO A 300 5.27 -5.11 -17.56
CA PRO A 300 6.13 -4.18 -18.28
C PRO A 300 5.40 -3.00 -18.94
N SER A 301 4.12 -3.17 -19.32
CA SER A 301 3.36 -2.10 -19.98
C SER A 301 2.95 -1.04 -18.96
N ARG A 302 2.46 -1.47 -17.80
CA ARG A 302 2.16 -0.57 -16.67
C ARG A 302 3.42 0.11 -16.13
N ALA A 303 4.53 -0.62 -16.04
CA ALA A 303 5.82 -0.05 -15.66
C ALA A 303 6.23 1.09 -16.60
N ALA A 304 6.09 0.88 -17.92
CA ALA A 304 6.41 1.90 -18.91
C ALA A 304 5.51 3.13 -18.81
N ALA A 305 4.20 2.94 -18.67
CA ALA A 305 3.24 4.03 -18.44
C ALA A 305 3.57 4.84 -17.17
N LEU A 306 3.89 4.15 -16.06
CA LEU A 306 4.27 4.78 -14.79
C LEU A 306 5.52 5.64 -14.95
N MET A 307 6.57 5.11 -15.60
CA MET A 307 7.79 5.86 -15.88
C MET A 307 7.52 7.16 -16.65
N ALA A 308 6.65 7.12 -17.66
CA ALA A 308 6.31 8.31 -18.44
C ALA A 308 5.45 9.31 -17.64
N ALA A 309 4.54 8.84 -16.80
CA ALA A 309 3.71 9.68 -15.94
C ALA A 309 4.54 10.39 -14.86
N VAL A 310 5.45 9.66 -14.20
CA VAL A 310 6.36 10.21 -13.18
C VAL A 310 7.29 11.25 -13.80
N ALA A 311 7.83 10.99 -14.99
CA ALA A 311 8.64 11.97 -15.72
C ALA A 311 7.84 13.25 -16.01
N ALA A 312 6.59 13.14 -16.46
CA ALA A 312 5.72 14.28 -16.74
C ALA A 312 5.34 15.07 -15.47
N ALA A 313 5.11 14.40 -14.34
CA ALA A 313 4.87 15.06 -13.06
C ALA A 313 6.08 15.93 -12.65
N VAL A 314 7.29 15.35 -12.68
CA VAL A 314 8.53 16.08 -12.36
C VAL A 314 8.76 17.23 -13.33
N VAL A 315 8.57 17.01 -14.64
CA VAL A 315 8.79 18.05 -15.66
C VAL A 315 7.81 19.22 -15.53
N SER A 316 6.59 18.95 -15.07
CA SER A 316 5.57 19.97 -14.78
C SER A 316 5.72 20.61 -13.40
N GLY A 317 6.74 20.23 -12.63
CA GLY A 317 7.02 20.76 -11.29
C GLY A 317 6.06 20.26 -10.21
N GLN A 318 5.37 19.15 -10.48
CA GLN A 318 4.52 18.45 -9.53
C GLN A 318 5.33 17.38 -8.78
N ASP A 319 4.98 17.11 -7.53
CA ASP A 319 5.49 15.93 -6.85
C ASP A 319 4.87 14.69 -7.50
N PRO A 320 5.66 13.67 -7.91
CA PRO A 320 5.17 12.45 -8.56
C PRO A 320 4.49 11.50 -7.56
N GLY A 321 3.53 12.02 -6.79
CA GLY A 321 2.61 11.26 -5.98
C GLY A 321 1.46 10.71 -6.82
N ALA A 322 0.68 9.84 -6.22
CA ALA A 322 -0.32 9.11 -6.98
C ALA A 322 -1.50 9.96 -7.48
N ASP A 323 -1.82 11.10 -6.87
CA ASP A 323 -2.81 12.05 -7.45
C ASP A 323 -2.32 12.62 -8.79
N ALA A 324 -1.05 13.02 -8.86
CA ALA A 324 -0.44 13.50 -10.10
C ALA A 324 -0.37 12.39 -11.15
N ILE A 325 0.01 11.17 -10.73
CA ILE A 325 0.07 10.01 -11.64
C ILE A 325 -1.32 9.62 -12.13
N ALA A 326 -2.33 9.63 -11.27
CA ALA A 326 -3.71 9.36 -11.63
C ALA A 326 -4.25 10.39 -12.64
N GLN A 327 -3.90 11.66 -12.47
CA GLN A 327 -4.27 12.71 -13.42
C GLN A 327 -3.58 12.54 -14.78
N LEU A 328 -2.27 12.22 -14.77
CA LEU A 328 -1.44 12.13 -15.97
C LEU A 328 -1.63 10.81 -16.72
N CYS A 329 -1.99 9.75 -16.01
CA CYS A 329 -2.14 8.39 -16.50
C CYS A 329 -3.30 7.70 -15.78
N PRO A 330 -4.57 7.97 -16.17
CA PRO A 330 -5.75 7.45 -15.50
C PRO A 330 -5.84 5.92 -15.43
N GLU A 331 -5.19 5.22 -16.36
CA GLU A 331 -5.07 3.75 -16.35
C GLU A 331 -4.25 3.20 -15.16
N LEU A 332 -3.49 4.06 -14.47
CA LEU A 332 -2.79 3.75 -13.23
C LEU A 332 -3.55 4.25 -11.98
N ALA A 333 -4.57 5.11 -12.14
CA ALA A 333 -5.30 5.76 -11.06
C ALA A 333 -6.14 4.83 -10.16
N ALA A 334 -6.36 3.58 -10.58
CA ALA A 334 -7.31 2.67 -9.95
C ALA A 334 -6.63 1.50 -9.19
N LEU A 335 -5.45 1.72 -8.60
CA LEU A 335 -4.63 0.63 -8.06
C LEU A 335 -4.31 0.72 -6.55
N GLY A 336 -4.90 1.69 -5.85
CA GLY A 336 -4.75 1.85 -4.40
C GLY A 336 -5.86 1.21 -3.57
N ALA A 337 -5.63 1.14 -2.26
CA ALA A 337 -6.73 0.98 -1.31
C ALA A 337 -7.74 2.13 -1.45
N ILE A 338 -9.00 1.86 -1.13
CA ILE A 338 -10.10 2.81 -1.29
C ILE A 338 -10.57 3.22 0.10
N GLU A 339 -10.55 4.51 0.41
CA GLU A 339 -11.18 5.02 1.64
C GLU A 339 -12.69 4.78 1.59
N ILE A 340 -13.23 4.19 2.66
CA ILE A 340 -14.65 3.89 2.79
C ILE A 340 -15.29 4.87 3.77
N THR A 341 -16.20 5.69 3.26
CA THR A 341 -16.99 6.61 4.07
C THR A 341 -18.09 5.87 4.82
N ALA A 342 -18.63 6.52 5.86
CA ALA A 342 -19.72 5.98 6.65
C ALA A 342 -20.94 5.62 5.78
N ASN A 343 -21.48 4.42 6.03
CA ASN A 343 -22.66 3.86 5.38
C ASN A 343 -23.57 3.35 6.49
N GLN A 344 -24.33 4.27 7.09
CA GLN A 344 -25.18 3.98 8.25
C GLN A 344 -26.64 3.82 7.84
N PRO A 345 -27.19 2.60 7.84
CA PRO A 345 -28.61 2.40 7.61
C PRO A 345 -29.47 3.18 8.64
N PRO A 346 -30.44 3.99 8.19
CA PRO A 346 -31.28 4.77 9.08
C PRO A 346 -32.36 3.89 9.75
N ALA A 347 -33.00 4.45 10.79
CA ALA A 347 -34.21 3.90 11.42
C ALA A 347 -34.07 2.42 11.86
N ARG A 348 -32.93 2.08 12.47
CA ARG A 348 -32.75 0.76 13.09
C ARG A 348 -33.63 0.62 14.33
N PHE A 349 -33.92 -0.62 14.73
CA PHE A 349 -34.86 -0.90 15.83
C PHE A 349 -34.29 -0.67 17.24
N TYR A 350 -33.02 -0.30 17.36
CA TYR A 350 -32.34 -0.05 18.62
C TYR A 350 -31.50 1.24 18.55
N ARG A 351 -31.24 1.84 19.71
CA ARG A 351 -30.52 3.10 19.82
C ARG A 351 -29.01 2.93 19.66
N GLY A 352 -28.35 3.96 19.10
CA GLY A 352 -26.90 4.09 18.98
C GLY A 352 -26.50 5.02 17.83
N GLY A 353 -25.19 5.15 17.62
CA GLY A 353 -24.59 5.93 16.52
C GLY A 353 -23.65 7.03 17.03
N ALA A 354 -23.84 7.49 18.27
CA ALA A 354 -23.02 8.55 18.85
C ALA A 354 -21.55 8.13 19.02
N GLN A 355 -21.29 6.88 19.41
CA GLN A 355 -19.92 6.38 19.52
C GLN A 355 -19.28 6.15 18.16
N ILE A 356 -20.05 5.74 17.14
CA ILE A 356 -19.55 5.65 15.75
C ILE A 356 -19.15 7.03 15.25
N ALA A 357 -20.03 8.02 15.40
CA ALA A 357 -19.75 9.40 15.00
C ALA A 357 -18.49 9.94 15.71
N GLY A 358 -18.39 9.72 17.02
CA GLY A 358 -17.20 10.09 17.80
C GLY A 358 -15.93 9.39 17.32
N PHE A 359 -16.01 8.08 17.07
CA PHE A 359 -14.88 7.29 16.57
C PHE A 359 -14.42 7.76 15.20
N ARG A 360 -15.35 8.06 14.28
CA ARG A 360 -15.05 8.59 12.94
C ARG A 360 -14.67 10.07 12.90
N GLY A 361 -14.77 10.79 14.03
CA GLY A 361 -14.58 12.24 14.07
C GLY A 361 -15.66 13.03 13.32
N GLN A 362 -16.87 12.50 13.24
CA GLN A 362 -18.03 13.08 12.56
C GLN A 362 -19.06 13.63 13.58
N ALA A 363 -19.98 14.46 13.12
CA ALA A 363 -21.09 14.93 13.94
C ALA A 363 -22.15 13.82 14.06
N HIS A 364 -22.65 13.61 15.28
CA HIS A 364 -23.79 12.72 15.53
C HIS A 364 -25.11 13.42 15.14
N ALA A 365 -25.99 12.71 14.44
CA ALA A 365 -27.23 13.27 13.92
C ALA A 365 -28.50 12.53 14.35
N ASP A 366 -28.46 11.20 14.48
CA ASP A 366 -29.63 10.36 14.72
C ASP A 366 -29.28 9.21 15.67
N ASP A 367 -30.08 9.02 16.73
CA ASP A 367 -29.90 7.94 17.70
C ASP A 367 -30.35 6.57 17.16
N TYR A 368 -30.87 6.47 15.94
CA TYR A 368 -31.27 5.22 15.28
C TYR A 368 -30.46 4.90 14.02
N THR A 369 -29.19 5.33 14.01
CA THR A 369 -28.13 4.89 13.10
C THR A 369 -27.00 4.15 13.85
N PRO A 370 -27.30 3.06 14.59
CA PRO A 370 -26.35 2.36 15.46
C PRO A 370 -25.36 1.45 14.71
N GLU A 371 -25.49 1.30 13.41
CA GLU A 371 -24.65 0.43 12.58
C GLU A 371 -24.02 1.25 11.46
N ASP A 372 -22.76 0.96 11.13
CA ASP A 372 -22.08 1.45 9.94
C ASP A 372 -21.50 0.27 9.16
N TRP A 373 -22.06 0.01 7.97
CA TRP A 373 -21.77 -1.16 7.16
C TRP A 373 -20.60 -0.88 6.23
N VAL A 374 -19.40 -1.28 6.65
CA VAL A 374 -18.12 -0.94 6.02
C VAL A 374 -17.88 -1.83 4.80
N ALA A 375 -17.75 -1.22 3.62
CA ALA A 375 -17.50 -1.92 2.35
C ALA A 375 -18.49 -3.07 2.08
N SER A 376 -19.75 -2.83 2.42
CA SER A 376 -20.81 -3.82 2.34
C SER A 376 -21.30 -4.05 0.92
N THR A 377 -21.46 -5.32 0.59
CA THR A 377 -22.21 -5.84 -0.57
C THR A 377 -23.57 -6.41 -0.17
N VAL A 378 -23.95 -6.29 1.10
CA VAL A 378 -25.17 -6.83 1.69
C VAL A 378 -26.19 -5.71 1.87
N GLU A 379 -27.46 -6.05 1.68
CA GLU A 379 -28.59 -5.16 1.93
C GLU A 379 -29.18 -5.41 3.31
N VAL A 380 -29.79 -4.37 3.89
CA VAL A 380 -30.73 -4.55 4.98
C VAL A 380 -31.87 -5.43 4.48
N ARG A 381 -32.15 -6.51 5.23
CA ARG A 381 -33.13 -7.50 4.81
C ARG A 381 -34.50 -6.87 4.62
N GLY A 382 -34.98 -6.87 3.37
CA GLY A 382 -36.30 -6.34 3.00
C GLY A 382 -36.34 -4.84 2.71
N ASP A 383 -35.18 -4.15 2.67
CA ASP A 383 -35.07 -2.72 2.39
C ASP A 383 -33.96 -2.42 1.36
N GLU A 384 -34.15 -2.85 0.11
CA GLU A 384 -33.23 -2.56 -0.98
C GLU A 384 -33.34 -1.08 -1.40
N PRO A 385 -32.22 -0.32 -1.57
CA PRO A 385 -30.81 -0.75 -1.57
C PRO A 385 -30.03 -0.41 -0.28
N THR A 386 -30.71 -0.22 0.85
CA THR A 386 -30.10 0.19 2.12
C THR A 386 -29.04 -0.83 2.56
N GLY A 387 -27.89 -0.36 3.04
CA GLY A 387 -26.77 -1.21 3.49
C GLY A 387 -25.67 -1.40 2.46
N LEU A 388 -25.93 -1.17 1.16
CA LEU A 388 -24.90 -1.27 0.12
C LEU A 388 -23.93 -0.08 0.13
N THR A 389 -22.63 -0.37 0.13
CA THR A 389 -21.60 0.67 0.03
C THR A 389 -21.52 1.24 -1.39
N ARG A 390 -21.41 2.57 -1.48
CA ARG A 390 -21.03 3.30 -2.69
C ARG A 390 -19.56 3.67 -2.66
N LEU A 391 -18.88 3.42 -3.76
CA LEU A 391 -17.50 3.84 -4.01
C LEU A 391 -17.42 5.37 -4.18
N PRO A 392 -16.22 5.97 -4.11
CA PRO A 392 -16.06 7.42 -4.27
C PRO A 392 -16.58 7.99 -5.60
N ASP A 393 -16.64 7.17 -6.65
CA ASP A 393 -17.21 7.53 -7.96
C ASP A 393 -18.75 7.41 -8.03
N GLY A 394 -19.39 6.94 -6.94
CA GLY A 394 -20.83 6.74 -6.81
C GLY A 394 -21.32 5.34 -7.18
N THR A 395 -20.46 4.48 -7.76
CA THR A 395 -20.78 3.11 -8.15
C THR A 395 -21.07 2.25 -6.91
N ILE A 396 -22.03 1.32 -6.99
CA ILE A 396 -22.28 0.37 -5.89
C ILE A 396 -21.18 -0.69 -5.89
N LEU A 397 -20.55 -0.94 -4.74
CA LEU A 397 -19.43 -1.89 -4.62
C LEU A 397 -19.80 -3.29 -5.13
N ARG A 398 -21.00 -3.79 -4.78
CA ARG A 398 -21.52 -5.07 -5.27
C ARG A 398 -21.54 -5.17 -6.79
N GLU A 399 -21.98 -4.10 -7.47
CA GLU A 399 -22.03 -4.04 -8.93
C GLU A 399 -20.62 -3.99 -9.55
N ALA A 400 -19.70 -3.24 -8.93
CA ALA A 400 -18.31 -3.17 -9.36
C ALA A 400 -17.61 -4.55 -9.26
N ILE A 401 -17.85 -5.28 -8.17
CA ILE A 401 -17.33 -6.64 -7.98
C ILE A 401 -17.92 -7.59 -9.02
N ALA A 402 -19.24 -7.61 -9.20
CA ALA A 402 -19.89 -8.49 -10.18
C ALA A 402 -19.42 -8.23 -11.62
N ALA A 403 -19.08 -6.99 -11.97
CA ALA A 403 -18.55 -6.64 -13.28
C ALA A 403 -17.14 -7.20 -13.54
N GLN A 404 -16.29 -7.29 -12.50
CA GLN A 404 -14.89 -7.72 -12.62
C GLN A 404 -14.43 -8.51 -11.36
N PRO A 405 -14.97 -9.70 -11.09
CA PRO A 405 -14.77 -10.36 -9.79
C PRO A 405 -13.31 -10.71 -9.52
N GLU A 406 -12.55 -11.17 -10.53
CA GLU A 406 -11.13 -11.49 -10.36
C GLU A 406 -10.28 -10.25 -10.07
N HIS A 407 -10.68 -9.10 -10.60
CA HIS A 407 -9.99 -7.83 -10.35
C HIS A 407 -10.14 -7.39 -8.89
N TRP A 408 -11.35 -7.53 -8.33
CA TRP A 408 -11.65 -7.12 -6.96
C TRP A 408 -11.27 -8.15 -5.91
N LEU A 409 -11.52 -9.44 -6.17
CA LEU A 409 -11.43 -10.51 -5.18
C LEU A 409 -10.18 -11.39 -5.38
N GLY A 410 -9.61 -11.41 -6.58
CA GLY A 410 -8.46 -12.24 -6.94
C GLY A 410 -8.88 -13.60 -7.50
N ALA A 411 -8.03 -14.17 -8.37
CA ALA A 411 -8.36 -15.39 -9.12
C ALA A 411 -8.59 -16.61 -8.22
N GLU A 412 -7.79 -16.79 -7.16
CA GLU A 412 -7.95 -17.92 -6.22
C GLU A 412 -9.27 -17.83 -5.45
N HIS A 413 -9.64 -16.64 -4.99
CA HIS A 413 -10.92 -16.39 -4.34
C HIS A 413 -12.08 -16.69 -5.27
N VAL A 414 -12.06 -16.16 -6.49
CA VAL A 414 -13.13 -16.38 -7.48
C VAL A 414 -13.25 -17.85 -7.85
N ALA A 415 -12.13 -18.57 -7.98
CA ALA A 415 -12.15 -20.00 -8.27
C ALA A 415 -12.89 -20.83 -7.21
N ARG A 416 -12.82 -20.43 -5.94
CA ARG A 416 -13.48 -21.16 -4.83
C ARG A 416 -14.85 -20.62 -4.46
N PHE A 417 -15.02 -19.31 -4.46
CA PHE A 417 -16.19 -18.63 -3.89
C PHE A 417 -16.99 -17.82 -4.92
N GLY A 418 -16.51 -17.68 -6.16
CA GLY A 418 -17.14 -16.82 -7.17
C GLY A 418 -17.04 -15.34 -6.80
N GLU A 419 -18.11 -14.58 -7.04
CA GLU A 419 -18.18 -13.15 -6.73
C GLU A 419 -18.57 -12.82 -5.28
N ASP A 420 -18.76 -13.85 -4.45
CA ASP A 420 -19.16 -13.72 -3.05
C ASP A 420 -17.98 -13.20 -2.19
N THR A 421 -18.12 -12.02 -1.58
CA THR A 421 -17.09 -11.41 -0.74
C THR A 421 -16.84 -12.17 0.56
N LYS A 422 -17.75 -13.07 0.97
CA LYS A 422 -17.74 -13.80 2.24
C LYS A 422 -17.82 -12.96 3.51
N LEU A 423 -17.99 -11.65 3.39
CA LEU A 423 -17.92 -10.73 4.53
C LEU A 423 -19.06 -9.72 4.52
N LEU A 424 -19.61 -9.47 5.70
CA LEU A 424 -20.16 -8.18 6.10
C LEU A 424 -19.39 -7.68 7.32
N VAL A 425 -18.95 -6.42 7.28
CA VAL A 425 -18.24 -5.77 8.39
C VAL A 425 -19.05 -4.57 8.86
N LYS A 426 -19.17 -4.40 10.17
CA LYS A 426 -19.88 -3.27 10.77
C LYS A 426 -19.06 -2.59 11.85
N LEU A 427 -19.19 -1.29 11.98
CA LEU A 427 -19.07 -0.65 13.29
C LEU A 427 -20.45 -0.69 13.94
N LEU A 428 -20.54 -1.16 15.18
CA LEU A 428 -21.80 -1.28 15.90
C LEU A 428 -21.69 -0.55 17.23
N ASP A 429 -22.60 0.39 17.47
CA ASP A 429 -22.76 1.11 18.72
C ASP A 429 -24.06 0.68 19.40
N ALA A 430 -23.93 -0.10 20.47
CA ALA A 430 -25.03 -0.56 21.30
C ALA A 430 -25.47 0.56 22.27
N GLY A 431 -26.09 1.63 21.77
CA GLY A 431 -26.64 2.73 22.59
C GLY A 431 -27.80 2.32 23.52
N GLN A 432 -28.25 1.07 23.40
CA GLN A 432 -29.01 0.31 24.40
C GLN A 432 -28.61 -1.16 24.28
N ARG A 433 -28.89 -2.01 25.29
CA ARG A 433 -28.66 -3.46 25.19
C ARG A 433 -29.41 -4.01 23.97
N LEU A 434 -28.74 -4.81 23.16
CA LEU A 434 -29.37 -5.50 22.03
C LEU A 434 -30.25 -6.66 22.53
N PRO A 435 -31.29 -7.07 21.77
CA PRO A 435 -32.17 -8.14 22.20
C PRO A 435 -31.43 -9.46 22.34
N VAL A 436 -31.93 -10.38 23.18
CA VAL A 436 -31.47 -11.77 23.14
C VAL A 436 -31.81 -12.37 21.77
N HIS A 437 -30.79 -12.88 21.09
CA HIS A 437 -30.94 -13.41 19.74
C HIS A 437 -29.92 -14.49 19.39
N ALA A 438 -30.16 -15.17 18.27
CA ALA A 438 -29.26 -16.14 17.68
C ALA A 438 -29.34 -16.08 16.15
N HIS A 439 -28.39 -16.74 15.51
CA HIS A 439 -28.22 -16.76 14.06
C HIS A 439 -28.20 -18.19 13.53
N PRO A 440 -28.88 -18.50 12.42
CA PRO A 440 -28.86 -19.86 11.88
C PRO A 440 -27.51 -20.21 11.27
N ASP A 441 -27.18 -21.51 11.24
CA ASP A 441 -26.07 -22.01 10.43
C ASP A 441 -26.40 -21.99 8.94
N GLY A 442 -25.38 -22.17 8.09
CA GLY A 442 -25.54 -22.15 6.63
C GLY A 442 -26.31 -23.34 6.05
N ALA A 443 -26.56 -24.41 6.82
CA ALA A 443 -27.35 -25.54 6.37
C ALA A 443 -28.86 -25.30 6.62
N PHE A 444 -29.19 -24.75 7.78
CA PHE A 444 -30.52 -24.31 8.16
C PHE A 444 -30.96 -23.14 7.28
N ALA A 445 -30.13 -22.11 7.16
CA ALA A 445 -30.48 -20.91 6.39
C ALA A 445 -30.80 -21.23 4.93
N ARG A 446 -30.00 -22.11 4.30
CA ARG A 446 -30.22 -22.56 2.91
C ARG A 446 -31.49 -23.40 2.74
N ARG A 447 -31.83 -24.22 3.73
CA ARG A 447 -33.00 -25.12 3.67
C ARG A 447 -34.31 -24.41 3.99
N GLU A 448 -34.31 -23.56 5.01
CA GLU A 448 -35.54 -22.98 5.58
C GLU A 448 -35.75 -21.52 5.13
N VAL A 449 -34.67 -20.74 5.01
CA VAL A 449 -34.74 -19.29 4.71
C VAL A 449 -34.48 -19.00 3.23
N GLY A 450 -33.71 -19.85 2.54
CA GLY A 450 -33.36 -19.72 1.13
C GLY A 450 -32.14 -18.82 0.86
N THR A 451 -31.28 -18.60 1.86
CA THR A 451 -30.06 -17.79 1.73
C THR A 451 -28.82 -18.65 1.46
N ALA A 452 -27.75 -18.01 0.96
CA ALA A 452 -26.52 -18.73 0.62
C ALA A 452 -25.68 -19.06 1.87
N HIS A 453 -25.77 -18.24 2.91
CA HIS A 453 -25.01 -18.40 4.14
C HIS A 453 -25.91 -18.41 5.37
N GLY A 454 -25.31 -18.86 6.48
CA GLY A 454 -25.85 -18.62 7.81
C GLY A 454 -25.38 -17.26 8.30
N LYS A 455 -25.22 -17.11 9.62
CA LYS A 455 -24.55 -15.94 10.18
C LYS A 455 -23.73 -16.30 11.42
N ALA A 456 -22.53 -16.85 11.19
CA ALA A 456 -21.45 -16.75 12.16
C ALA A 456 -20.98 -15.29 12.26
N GLU A 457 -20.54 -14.86 13.44
CA GLU A 457 -19.99 -13.52 13.63
C GLU A 457 -18.89 -13.46 14.68
N ALA A 458 -18.14 -12.36 14.68
CA ALA A 458 -17.16 -12.05 15.69
C ALA A 458 -17.05 -10.54 15.92
N TRP A 459 -16.65 -10.16 17.13
CA TRP A 459 -16.53 -8.78 17.57
C TRP A 459 -15.10 -8.47 18.01
N TYR A 460 -14.58 -7.32 17.60
CA TYR A 460 -13.43 -6.67 18.23
C TYR A 460 -13.93 -5.49 19.05
N ILE A 461 -13.72 -5.53 20.36
CA ILE A 461 -14.29 -4.58 21.33
C ILE A 461 -13.49 -3.28 21.32
N LEU A 462 -14.18 -2.13 21.15
CA LEU A 462 -13.59 -0.79 21.16
C LEU A 462 -13.85 -0.05 22.48
N THR A 463 -15.00 -0.27 23.11
CA THR A 463 -15.31 0.26 24.44
C THR A 463 -15.69 -0.86 25.41
N PRO A 464 -15.31 -0.75 26.71
CA PRO A 464 -15.61 -1.78 27.68
C PRO A 464 -17.11 -1.91 27.93
N GLY A 465 -17.54 -3.10 28.31
CA GLY A 465 -18.92 -3.35 28.67
C GLY A 465 -19.16 -4.81 29.05
N THR A 466 -20.42 -5.23 28.93
CA THR A 466 -20.83 -6.60 29.21
C THR A 466 -21.46 -7.21 27.97
N VAL A 467 -21.04 -8.42 27.61
CA VAL A 467 -21.73 -9.25 26.60
C VAL A 467 -22.32 -10.48 27.27
N HIS A 468 -23.40 -10.99 26.69
CA HIS A 468 -24.02 -12.24 27.11
C HIS A 468 -23.81 -13.28 26.00
N LEU A 469 -23.25 -14.45 26.32
CA LEU A 469 -22.87 -15.44 25.31
C LEU A 469 -23.08 -16.88 25.79
N GLY A 470 -23.89 -17.63 25.06
CA GLY A 470 -24.12 -19.05 25.28
C GLY A 470 -24.89 -19.37 26.56
N LEU A 471 -25.64 -20.46 26.56
CA LEU A 471 -26.42 -20.88 27.72
C LEU A 471 -25.51 -21.46 28.81
N ARG A 472 -25.82 -21.18 30.08
CA ARG A 472 -25.13 -21.76 31.25
C ARG A 472 -25.62 -23.16 31.58
N GLU A 473 -26.84 -23.46 31.19
CA GLU A 473 -27.53 -24.73 31.42
C GLU A 473 -28.40 -25.08 30.21
N PRO A 474 -28.65 -26.37 29.93
CA PRO A 474 -29.45 -26.74 28.77
C PRO A 474 -30.92 -26.34 28.98
N VAL A 475 -31.54 -25.82 27.93
CA VAL A 475 -32.95 -25.38 27.95
C VAL A 475 -33.74 -26.23 26.97
N ARG A 476 -34.96 -26.64 27.32
CA ARG A 476 -35.81 -27.34 26.36
C ARG A 476 -36.42 -26.35 25.37
N GLN A 477 -36.60 -26.76 24.12
CA GLN A 477 -37.19 -25.89 23.09
C GLN A 477 -38.56 -25.35 23.48
N GLU A 478 -39.42 -26.16 24.14
CA GLU A 478 -40.74 -25.67 24.58
C GLU A 478 -40.64 -24.62 25.69
N GLU A 479 -39.61 -24.72 26.53
CA GLU A 479 -39.35 -23.75 27.59
C GLU A 479 -38.83 -22.43 27.01
N MET A 480 -37.90 -22.50 26.05
CA MET A 480 -37.43 -21.30 25.34
C MET A 480 -38.58 -20.62 24.58
N ALA A 481 -39.41 -21.39 23.86
CA ALA A 481 -40.57 -20.85 23.13
C ALA A 481 -41.56 -20.15 24.06
N ASP A 482 -41.76 -20.67 25.26
CA ASP A 482 -42.62 -20.10 26.28
C ASP A 482 -42.06 -18.80 26.88
N LEU A 483 -40.74 -18.71 27.07
CA LEU A 483 -40.05 -17.46 27.46
C LEU A 483 -40.18 -16.39 26.38
N VAL A 484 -39.99 -16.76 25.11
CA VAL A 484 -40.18 -15.86 23.95
C VAL A 484 -41.62 -15.38 23.88
N ALA A 485 -42.60 -16.28 23.98
CA ALA A 485 -44.02 -15.93 23.92
C ALA A 485 -44.44 -14.96 25.04
N ARG A 486 -43.88 -15.12 26.24
CA ARG A 486 -44.10 -14.20 27.38
C ARG A 486 -43.22 -12.95 27.35
N GLN A 487 -42.25 -12.87 26.44
CA GLN A 487 -41.23 -11.82 26.41
C GLN A 487 -40.54 -11.67 27.78
N ASP A 488 -40.10 -12.79 28.34
CA ASP A 488 -39.42 -12.89 29.64
C ASP A 488 -37.91 -12.68 29.47
N ALA A 489 -37.55 -11.44 29.15
CA ALA A 489 -36.17 -11.04 28.84
C ALA A 489 -35.20 -11.27 30.00
N GLU A 490 -35.62 -10.98 31.23
CA GLU A 490 -34.78 -11.14 32.42
C GLU A 490 -34.36 -12.60 32.61
N THR A 491 -35.29 -13.54 32.44
CA THR A 491 -34.97 -14.97 32.53
C THR A 491 -34.09 -15.41 31.36
N MET A 492 -34.40 -15.00 30.13
CA MET A 492 -33.57 -15.35 28.95
C MET A 492 -32.13 -14.85 29.09
N LEU A 493 -31.96 -13.60 29.50
CA LEU A 493 -30.64 -13.00 29.72
C LEU A 493 -29.92 -13.69 30.91
N GLY A 494 -30.69 -14.01 31.94
CA GLY A 494 -30.25 -14.78 33.09
C GLY A 494 -29.86 -16.22 32.77
N LEU A 495 -30.18 -16.78 31.59
CA LEU A 495 -29.71 -18.10 31.18
C LEU A 495 -28.34 -18.06 30.51
N LEU A 496 -27.84 -16.87 30.14
CA LEU A 496 -26.58 -16.70 29.41
C LEU A 496 -25.38 -16.46 30.34
N HIS A 497 -24.17 -16.77 29.86
CA HIS A 497 -22.95 -16.32 30.55
C HIS A 497 -22.80 -14.81 30.38
N GLU A 498 -22.67 -14.09 31.50
CA GLU A 498 -22.40 -12.66 31.52
C GLU A 498 -20.89 -12.43 31.58
N ILE A 499 -20.35 -11.67 30.63
CA ILE A 499 -18.91 -11.54 30.39
C ILE A 499 -18.54 -10.08 30.30
N ALA A 500 -17.67 -9.63 31.20
CA ALA A 500 -17.08 -8.31 31.10
C ALA A 500 -15.99 -8.31 30.02
N VAL A 501 -16.09 -7.41 29.06
CA VAL A 501 -15.13 -7.24 27.96
C VAL A 501 -14.43 -5.89 28.03
N GLN A 502 -13.20 -5.84 27.57
CA GLN A 502 -12.33 -4.67 27.54
C GLN A 502 -11.93 -4.31 26.09
N PRO A 503 -11.51 -3.07 25.82
CA PRO A 503 -10.98 -2.70 24.52
C PRO A 503 -9.82 -3.62 24.10
N GLY A 504 -9.92 -4.20 22.91
CA GLY A 504 -8.97 -5.18 22.40
C GLY A 504 -9.37 -6.64 22.58
N ASP A 505 -10.39 -6.94 23.39
CA ASP A 505 -10.95 -8.28 23.44
C ASP A 505 -11.65 -8.62 22.13
N CYS A 506 -11.61 -9.90 21.78
CA CYS A 506 -12.24 -10.48 20.61
C CYS A 506 -13.20 -11.57 21.05
N VAL A 507 -14.42 -11.55 20.52
CA VAL A 507 -15.47 -12.49 20.87
C VAL A 507 -15.95 -13.16 19.59
N TYR A 508 -15.82 -14.49 19.49
CA TYR A 508 -16.41 -15.27 18.40
C TYR A 508 -17.78 -15.81 18.83
N VAL A 509 -18.77 -15.66 17.95
CA VAL A 509 -20.15 -16.13 18.14
C VAL A 509 -20.47 -17.16 17.05
N PRO A 510 -20.36 -18.46 17.37
CA PRO A 510 -20.75 -19.51 16.44
C PRO A 510 -22.25 -19.44 16.08
N PRO A 511 -22.64 -19.95 14.89
CA PRO A 511 -24.06 -20.09 14.56
C PRO A 511 -24.83 -20.87 15.63
N GLY A 512 -26.06 -20.44 15.89
CA GLY A 512 -26.99 -21.01 16.85
C GLY A 512 -26.80 -20.53 18.29
N VAL A 513 -25.63 -19.98 18.64
CA VAL A 513 -25.35 -19.53 20.01
C VAL A 513 -26.20 -18.32 20.36
N LEU A 514 -26.96 -18.41 21.45
CA LEU A 514 -27.70 -17.28 22.00
C LEU A 514 -26.75 -16.23 22.58
N HIS A 515 -27.01 -14.96 22.25
CA HIS A 515 -26.19 -13.86 22.71
C HIS A 515 -26.96 -12.54 22.78
N ALA A 516 -26.36 -11.57 23.46
CA ALA A 516 -26.79 -10.18 23.49
C ALA A 516 -25.59 -9.26 23.79
N ILE A 517 -25.57 -8.10 23.15
CA ILE A 517 -24.54 -7.06 23.38
C ILE A 517 -25.10 -6.05 24.39
N GLY A 518 -24.36 -5.77 25.45
CA GLY A 518 -24.75 -4.81 26.49
C GLY A 518 -24.70 -3.35 26.02
N GLU A 519 -25.44 -2.51 26.73
CA GLU A 519 -25.46 -1.06 26.48
C GLU A 519 -24.07 -0.42 26.65
N GLY A 520 -23.75 0.52 25.77
CA GLY A 520 -22.52 1.31 25.77
C GLY A 520 -21.34 0.69 25.02
N ILE A 521 -21.48 -0.53 24.48
CA ILE A 521 -20.41 -1.16 23.70
C ILE A 521 -20.36 -0.60 22.27
N LEU A 522 -19.19 -0.13 21.88
CA LEU A 522 -18.77 0.09 20.51
C LEU A 522 -17.86 -1.07 20.12
N LEU A 523 -18.10 -1.66 18.95
CA LEU A 523 -17.31 -2.78 18.43
C LEU A 523 -17.15 -2.73 16.91
N VAL A 524 -16.16 -3.47 16.40
CA VAL A 524 -16.07 -3.87 15.00
C VAL A 524 -16.62 -5.29 14.90
N GLU A 525 -17.68 -5.50 14.12
CA GLU A 525 -18.26 -6.80 13.83
C GLU A 525 -17.81 -7.30 12.47
N VAL A 526 -17.43 -8.57 12.38
CA VAL A 526 -17.31 -9.31 11.11
C VAL A 526 -18.22 -10.50 11.15
N GLN A 527 -18.88 -10.76 10.03
CA GLN A 527 -19.86 -11.83 9.92
C GLN A 527 -19.91 -12.38 8.50
N GLU A 528 -20.54 -13.54 8.34
CA GLU A 528 -20.99 -14.00 7.03
C GLU A 528 -21.90 -12.95 6.37
N PRO A 529 -21.99 -12.89 5.03
CA PRO A 529 -22.61 -11.76 4.33
C PRO A 529 -24.15 -11.86 4.29
N GLU A 530 -24.78 -11.87 5.46
CA GLU A 530 -26.23 -12.04 5.65
C GLU A 530 -26.77 -11.16 6.81
N ASP A 531 -27.93 -10.53 6.61
CA ASP A 531 -28.66 -9.78 7.65
C ASP A 531 -29.76 -10.66 8.26
N LEU A 532 -29.34 -11.70 8.99
CA LEU A 532 -30.21 -12.75 9.56
C LEU A 532 -30.21 -12.74 11.09
N SER A 533 -31.34 -12.47 11.72
CA SER A 533 -31.48 -12.59 13.18
C SER A 533 -32.76 -13.31 13.57
N ILE A 534 -32.63 -14.29 14.48
CA ILE A 534 -33.76 -14.87 15.21
C ILE A 534 -33.83 -14.14 16.55
N LEU A 535 -34.77 -13.21 16.66
CA LEU A 535 -34.91 -12.30 17.79
C LEU A 535 -35.89 -12.89 18.80
N LEU A 536 -35.41 -13.21 20.00
CA LEU A 536 -36.21 -13.83 21.06
C LEU A 536 -36.86 -12.77 21.97
N GLU A 537 -36.35 -11.54 21.91
CA GLU A 537 -36.78 -10.39 22.70
C GLU A 537 -37.06 -9.19 21.78
N TRP A 538 -38.13 -8.43 22.04
CA TRP A 538 -38.44 -7.20 21.29
C TRP A 538 -39.32 -6.19 22.05
N ARG A 539 -39.76 -6.47 23.28
CA ARG A 539 -40.70 -5.60 24.04
C ARG A 539 -40.24 -4.13 24.15
N ASP A 540 -38.94 -3.90 24.34
CA ASP A 540 -38.35 -2.57 24.55
C ASP A 540 -37.65 -2.01 23.31
N PHE A 541 -37.94 -2.57 22.13
CA PHE A 541 -37.35 -2.21 20.85
C PHE A 541 -38.43 -1.72 19.88
N ASP A 542 -38.05 -0.86 18.93
CA ASP A 542 -38.97 -0.39 17.89
C ASP A 542 -39.09 -1.43 16.78
N LEU A 543 -39.62 -2.59 17.14
CA LEU A 543 -39.72 -3.77 16.29
C LEU A 543 -40.98 -4.59 16.60
N ASP A 544 -41.70 -4.99 15.55
CA ASP A 544 -42.67 -6.09 15.65
C ASP A 544 -41.97 -7.45 15.58
N GLY A 545 -41.41 -7.91 16.69
CA GLY A 545 -40.70 -9.19 16.73
C GLY A 545 -41.63 -10.40 16.56
N ALA A 546 -42.94 -10.27 16.79
CA ALA A 546 -43.89 -11.33 16.52
C ALA A 546 -44.03 -11.60 15.01
N ALA A 547 -43.86 -10.57 14.17
CA ALA A 547 -43.87 -10.69 12.72
C ALA A 547 -42.47 -10.92 12.13
N HIS A 548 -41.45 -10.28 12.69
CA HIS A 548 -40.13 -10.17 12.07
C HIS A 548 -39.03 -10.99 12.77
N GLY A 549 -39.21 -11.37 14.04
CA GLY A 549 -38.18 -12.02 14.85
C GLY A 549 -37.88 -13.48 14.50
N HIS A 550 -38.59 -14.07 13.54
CA HIS A 550 -38.52 -15.50 13.23
C HIS A 550 -38.21 -15.78 11.75
N LEU A 551 -37.64 -14.81 11.01
CA LEU A 551 -37.21 -14.95 9.61
C LEU A 551 -38.32 -15.42 8.64
N GLY A 552 -39.60 -15.22 8.97
CA GLY A 552 -40.74 -15.72 8.19
C GLY A 552 -41.13 -17.19 8.43
N LEU A 553 -40.47 -17.89 9.36
CA LEU A 553 -40.67 -19.34 9.60
C LEU A 553 -41.71 -19.66 10.70
N GLY A 554 -41.99 -18.71 11.58
CA GLY A 554 -42.62 -18.96 12.89
C GLY A 554 -41.60 -19.43 13.93
N PHE A 555 -41.82 -19.09 15.20
CA PHE A 555 -40.86 -19.36 16.28
C PHE A 555 -40.57 -20.85 16.51
N ASP A 556 -41.57 -21.72 16.35
CA ASP A 556 -41.38 -23.17 16.50
C ASP A 556 -40.27 -23.70 15.59
N ARG A 557 -40.25 -23.25 14.32
CA ARG A 557 -39.23 -23.64 13.34
C ARG A 557 -37.95 -22.85 13.54
N ALA A 558 -38.03 -21.55 13.79
CA ALA A 558 -36.84 -20.71 13.97
C ALA A 558 -35.98 -21.17 15.16
N LEU A 559 -36.60 -21.60 16.26
CA LEU A 559 -35.89 -22.10 17.44
C LEU A 559 -35.14 -23.42 17.21
N GLU A 560 -35.41 -24.17 16.13
CA GLU A 560 -34.60 -25.34 15.75
C GLU A 560 -33.18 -24.96 15.30
N ALA A 561 -32.95 -23.70 14.93
CA ALA A 561 -31.63 -23.17 14.57
C ALA A 561 -30.83 -22.67 15.78
N VAL A 562 -31.42 -22.68 16.98
CA VAL A 562 -30.80 -22.18 18.20
C VAL A 562 -30.15 -23.34 18.95
N ASP A 563 -28.88 -23.16 19.35
CA ASP A 563 -28.19 -24.11 20.22
C ASP A 563 -28.70 -23.95 21.65
N LEU A 564 -29.53 -24.90 22.07
CA LEU A 564 -30.13 -24.95 23.40
C LEU A 564 -29.32 -25.80 24.40
N THR A 565 -28.09 -26.16 24.06
CA THR A 565 -27.17 -26.88 24.96
C THR A 565 -26.39 -25.92 25.84
N ALA A 566 -25.86 -26.44 26.97
CA ALA A 566 -25.03 -25.63 27.86
C ALA A 566 -23.61 -25.47 27.31
N MET A 567 -23.13 -24.22 27.29
CA MET A 567 -21.74 -23.89 27.00
C MET A 567 -20.91 -23.99 28.28
N THR A 568 -19.79 -24.73 28.21
CA THR A 568 -18.85 -24.83 29.32
C THR A 568 -17.99 -23.58 29.43
N THR A 569 -17.45 -23.30 30.63
CA THR A 569 -16.51 -22.18 30.83
C THR A 569 -15.21 -22.34 30.04
N ASP A 570 -14.74 -23.59 29.84
CA ASP A 570 -13.58 -23.87 28.98
C ASP A 570 -13.85 -23.44 27.55
N ARG A 571 -15.01 -23.82 27.00
CA ARG A 571 -15.43 -23.41 25.65
C ARG A 571 -15.59 -21.89 25.57
N LEU A 572 -16.16 -21.26 26.60
CA LEU A 572 -16.28 -19.81 26.66
C LEU A 572 -14.91 -19.11 26.60
N GLY A 573 -13.89 -19.66 27.27
CA GLY A 573 -12.52 -19.15 27.21
C GLY A 573 -11.83 -19.32 25.85
N GLU A 574 -12.31 -20.22 24.99
CA GLU A 574 -11.85 -20.34 23.60
C GLU A 574 -12.51 -19.30 22.68
N LEU A 575 -13.73 -18.86 23.01
CA LEU A 575 -14.51 -17.91 22.23
C LEU A 575 -14.19 -16.45 22.56
N VAL A 576 -13.71 -16.18 23.79
CA VAL A 576 -13.36 -14.82 24.26
C VAL A 576 -11.85 -14.72 24.45
N MET A 577 -11.20 -13.96 23.56
CA MET A 577 -9.74 -13.86 23.47
C MET A 577 -9.26 -12.43 23.66
N ALA A 578 -8.07 -12.24 24.23
CA ALA A 578 -7.43 -10.92 24.40
C ALA A 578 -6.05 -10.91 23.72
N PRO A 579 -5.98 -10.80 22.38
CA PRO A 579 -4.72 -10.88 21.65
C PRO A 579 -3.85 -9.64 21.86
N ALA A 580 -2.53 -9.83 21.96
CA ALA A 580 -1.57 -8.72 21.88
C ALA A 580 -1.30 -8.24 20.44
N GLY A 581 -1.72 -9.03 19.44
CA GLY A 581 -1.55 -8.82 18.01
C GLY A 581 -1.70 -10.14 17.23
N GLY A 582 -1.88 -10.07 15.91
CA GLY A 582 -2.09 -11.23 15.05
C GLY A 582 -3.54 -11.70 14.99
N ALA A 583 -3.75 -12.97 14.65
CA ALA A 583 -5.07 -13.60 14.60
C ALA A 583 -5.74 -13.58 15.97
N CYS A 584 -7.02 -13.24 16.00
CA CYS A 584 -7.74 -12.98 17.24
C CYS A 584 -9.00 -13.82 17.43
N LEU A 585 -9.19 -14.85 16.61
CA LEU A 585 -10.34 -15.74 16.63
C LEU A 585 -9.86 -17.20 16.71
N PRO A 586 -10.70 -18.12 17.21
CA PRO A 586 -10.40 -19.55 17.14
C PRO A 586 -10.33 -20.04 15.69
N GLU A 587 -9.57 -21.11 15.45
CA GLU A 587 -9.33 -21.68 14.10
C GLU A 587 -10.63 -22.02 13.35
N GLU A 588 -11.67 -22.43 14.08
CA GLU A 588 -12.98 -22.74 13.48
C GLU A 588 -13.66 -21.53 12.80
N ALA A 589 -13.34 -20.30 13.23
CA ALA A 589 -13.87 -19.08 12.63
C ALA A 589 -13.30 -18.87 11.21
N GLU A 590 -12.10 -19.40 10.92
CA GLU A 590 -11.45 -19.27 9.61
C GLU A 590 -12.24 -19.95 8.47
N HIS A 591 -13.22 -20.80 8.79
CA HIS A 591 -14.15 -21.31 7.80
C HIS A 591 -15.05 -20.21 7.20
N TYR A 592 -15.32 -19.17 7.98
CA TYR A 592 -16.24 -18.09 7.66
C TYR A 592 -15.50 -16.79 7.32
N PHE A 593 -14.51 -16.41 8.13
CA PHE A 593 -13.77 -15.16 7.99
C PHE A 593 -12.53 -15.16 8.88
N ARG A 594 -11.66 -14.16 8.71
CA ARG A 594 -10.48 -13.93 9.57
C ARG A 594 -10.50 -12.50 10.09
N LEU A 595 -10.13 -12.33 11.35
CA LEU A 595 -9.91 -11.04 12.00
C LEU A 595 -8.50 -11.05 12.60
N GLU A 596 -7.72 -10.03 12.27
CA GLU A 596 -6.35 -9.86 12.73
C GLU A 596 -6.13 -8.44 13.25
N VAL A 597 -5.33 -8.31 14.30
CA VAL A 597 -4.93 -7.03 14.86
C VAL A 597 -3.46 -6.78 14.53
N ILE A 598 -3.18 -5.73 13.77
CA ILE A 598 -1.81 -5.40 13.35
C ILE A 598 -1.36 -4.12 14.05
N SER A 599 -0.26 -4.24 14.82
CA SER A 599 0.48 -3.09 15.35
C SER A 599 1.48 -2.62 14.31
N VAL A 600 1.37 -1.35 13.92
CA VAL A 600 2.19 -0.74 12.88
C VAL A 600 3.26 0.13 13.54
N ALA A 601 4.52 -0.14 13.22
CA ALA A 601 5.66 0.69 13.61
C ALA A 601 6.66 0.74 12.44
N GLY A 602 6.75 1.89 11.76
CA GLY A 602 7.47 1.97 10.48
C GLY A 602 6.62 1.36 9.37
N VAL A 603 7.19 0.45 8.57
CA VAL A 603 6.49 -0.19 7.46
C VAL A 603 6.27 -1.67 7.78
N THR A 604 5.03 -2.12 7.63
CA THR A 604 4.59 -3.50 7.87
C THR A 604 3.91 -4.03 6.61
N ASP A 605 4.33 -5.20 6.12
CA ASP A 605 3.69 -5.83 4.97
C ASP A 605 2.25 -6.25 5.32
N LEU A 606 1.32 -5.99 4.42
CA LEU A 606 -0.05 -6.50 4.49
C LEU A 606 -0.19 -7.64 3.47
N PRO A 607 -0.64 -8.85 3.88
CA PRO A 607 -0.91 -9.92 2.92
C PRO A 607 -1.84 -9.47 1.79
N THR A 608 -1.45 -9.77 0.54
CA THR A 608 -2.23 -9.50 -0.67
C THR A 608 -3.56 -10.25 -0.65
N GLY A 609 -4.60 -9.61 -1.18
CA GLY A 609 -5.94 -10.18 -1.30
C GLY A 609 -7.02 -9.19 -0.85
N TYR A 610 -8.27 -9.48 -1.16
CA TYR A 610 -9.41 -8.66 -0.73
C TYR A 610 -9.47 -8.61 0.81
N CYS A 611 -9.42 -7.41 1.38
CA CYS A 611 -9.63 -7.22 2.82
C CYS A 611 -10.22 -5.84 3.14
N ILE A 612 -10.79 -5.73 4.34
CA ILE A 612 -11.25 -4.46 4.92
C ILE A 612 -10.31 -4.14 6.08
N VAL A 613 -9.89 -2.88 6.19
CA VAL A 613 -9.03 -2.39 7.27
C VAL A 613 -9.75 -1.28 8.02
N VAL A 614 -9.78 -1.38 9.34
CA VAL A 614 -10.32 -0.36 10.25
C VAL A 614 -9.19 0.17 11.13
N GLY A 615 -8.94 1.48 11.04
CA GLY A 615 -7.96 2.17 11.89
C GLY A 615 -8.47 2.27 13.33
N LEU A 616 -7.71 1.75 14.28
CA LEU A 616 -8.07 1.81 15.71
C LEU A 616 -7.51 3.07 16.36
N GLU A 617 -6.21 3.28 16.21
CA GLU A 617 -5.46 4.38 16.82
C GLU A 617 -4.20 4.70 16.02
N GLY A 618 -3.68 5.90 16.25
CA GLY A 618 -2.45 6.37 15.61
C GLY A 618 -2.68 6.93 14.20
N ASP A 619 -1.55 7.18 13.52
CA ASP A 619 -1.50 7.65 12.14
C ASP A 619 -0.90 6.54 11.29
N VAL A 620 -1.78 5.85 10.57
CA VAL A 620 -1.45 4.70 9.74
C VAL A 620 -1.96 4.98 8.34
N GLN A 621 -1.13 4.66 7.35
CA GLN A 621 -1.48 4.70 5.93
C GLN A 621 -1.41 3.30 5.34
N ILE A 622 -2.33 2.99 4.45
CA ILE A 622 -2.25 1.81 3.59
C ILE A 622 -1.80 2.27 2.21
N GLY A 623 -0.72 1.69 1.72
CA GLY A 623 -0.36 1.82 0.32
C GLY A 623 -0.28 0.47 -0.36
N GLY A 624 0.03 0.54 -1.64
CA GLY A 624 0.20 -0.59 -2.53
C GLY A 624 0.66 -0.08 -3.89
N THR A 625 0.80 -1.00 -4.83
CA THR A 625 1.28 -0.71 -6.18
C THR A 625 0.41 0.33 -6.91
N GLY A 626 0.98 1.48 -7.27
CA GLY A 626 0.40 2.44 -8.21
C GLY A 626 -0.69 3.37 -7.64
N GLY A 627 -1.04 3.30 -6.35
CA GLY A 627 -2.08 4.12 -5.74
C GLY A 627 -1.59 5.06 -4.64
N THR A 628 -2.36 6.12 -4.34
CA THR A 628 -2.07 7.05 -3.23
C THR A 628 -2.22 6.30 -1.92
N PRO A 629 -1.24 6.38 -1.00
CA PRO A 629 -1.44 5.87 0.34
C PRO A 629 -2.71 6.47 0.95
N THR A 630 -3.62 5.59 1.34
CA THR A 630 -4.90 5.96 1.95
C THR A 630 -4.72 5.98 3.46
N SER A 631 -5.11 7.08 4.10
CA SER A 631 -5.07 7.15 5.56
C SER A 631 -6.11 6.21 6.17
N VAL A 632 -5.67 5.39 7.11
CA VAL A 632 -6.48 4.60 8.03
C VAL A 632 -6.13 4.95 9.47
N ALA A 633 -6.06 6.25 9.76
CA ALA A 633 -6.01 6.77 11.12
C ALA A 633 -7.24 6.30 11.94
N GLY A 634 -7.17 6.39 13.27
CA GLY A 634 -8.27 5.98 14.16
C GLY A 634 -9.64 6.47 13.69
N GLY A 635 -10.59 5.53 13.53
CA GLY A 635 -11.95 5.82 13.04
C GLY A 635 -12.15 5.73 11.53
N ARG A 636 -11.07 5.70 10.74
CA ARG A 636 -11.15 5.56 9.28
C ARG A 636 -11.15 4.10 8.87
N SER A 637 -11.72 3.84 7.70
CA SER A 637 -11.82 2.50 7.13
C SER A 637 -11.39 2.53 5.68
N ALA A 638 -10.73 1.48 5.23
CA ALA A 638 -10.35 1.31 3.84
C ALA A 638 -10.67 -0.11 3.35
N LEU A 639 -11.07 -0.20 2.09
CA LEU A 639 -11.14 -1.44 1.34
C LEU A 639 -9.81 -1.63 0.60
N VAL A 640 -9.23 -2.82 0.68
CA VAL A 640 -8.06 -3.22 -0.10
C VAL A 640 -8.51 -4.29 -1.10
N PRO A 641 -8.78 -3.94 -2.37
CA PRO A 641 -9.08 -4.93 -3.39
C PRO A 641 -7.87 -5.79 -3.74
N ALA A 642 -8.11 -6.97 -4.32
CA ALA A 642 -7.05 -7.90 -4.71
C ALA A 642 -6.12 -7.35 -5.80
N TYR A 643 -6.56 -6.37 -6.60
CA TYR A 643 -5.70 -5.69 -7.57
C TYR A 643 -4.60 -4.85 -6.91
N VAL A 644 -4.73 -4.50 -5.62
CA VAL A 644 -3.72 -3.76 -4.87
C VAL A 644 -2.57 -4.71 -4.59
N ALA A 645 -1.59 -4.71 -5.48
CA ALA A 645 -0.43 -5.59 -5.35
C ALA A 645 0.52 -5.10 -4.24
N ALA A 646 1.05 -6.06 -3.48
CA ALA A 646 1.98 -5.86 -2.37
C ALA A 646 1.54 -4.75 -1.39
N PRO A 647 0.33 -4.85 -0.82
CA PRO A 647 -0.15 -3.81 0.08
C PRO A 647 0.72 -3.75 1.34
N TRP A 648 0.82 -2.56 1.91
CA TRP A 648 1.60 -2.33 3.12
C TRP A 648 0.91 -1.32 4.01
N LEU A 649 1.24 -1.37 5.29
CA LEU A 649 0.86 -0.40 6.32
C LEU A 649 2.10 0.40 6.70
N ALA A 650 2.01 1.73 6.76
CA ALA A 650 3.10 2.56 7.26
C ALA A 650 2.64 3.56 8.31
N GLY A 651 3.50 3.86 9.28
CA GLY A 651 3.27 4.87 10.31
C GLY A 651 3.44 4.32 11.72
N THR A 652 2.59 4.77 12.64
CA THR A 652 2.58 4.29 14.03
C THR A 652 1.15 4.23 14.55
N GLY A 653 0.70 3.04 14.94
CA GLY A 653 -0.68 2.83 15.38
C GLY A 653 -1.10 1.37 15.39
N ARG A 654 -2.41 1.13 15.46
CA ARG A 654 -3.00 -0.21 15.36
C ARG A 654 -4.18 -0.21 14.42
N VAL A 655 -4.34 -1.30 13.67
CA VAL A 655 -5.47 -1.53 12.77
C VAL A 655 -6.06 -2.92 13.01
N VAL A 656 -7.34 -3.07 12.72
CA VAL A 656 -7.99 -4.38 12.53
C VAL A 656 -8.08 -4.65 11.04
N VAL A 657 -7.70 -5.86 10.64
CA VAL A 657 -7.80 -6.36 9.26
C VAL A 657 -8.77 -7.52 9.21
N LEU A 658 -9.77 -7.41 8.34
CA LEU A 658 -10.85 -8.37 8.19
C LEU A 658 -10.78 -8.99 6.80
N ARG A 659 -10.72 -10.32 6.73
CA ARG A 659 -10.48 -11.06 5.48
C ARG A 659 -11.51 -12.16 5.27
N PRO A 660 -11.82 -12.48 4.00
CA PRO A 660 -12.57 -13.68 3.67
C PRO A 660 -11.82 -14.93 4.17
N PRO A 661 -12.49 -16.09 4.23
CA PRO A 661 -11.83 -17.35 4.52
C PRO A 661 -10.76 -17.61 3.44
N PRO A 662 -9.66 -18.32 3.76
CA PRO A 662 -8.63 -18.61 2.78
C PRO A 662 -9.23 -19.33 1.55
N PRO A 663 -8.86 -18.91 0.31
CA PRO A 663 -9.30 -19.57 -0.92
C PRO A 663 -8.76 -20.99 -1.06
#